data_AF-A0A8H6VY58-F1
#
_entry.id   AF-A0A8H6VY58-F1
#
_cell.length_a   1.000
_cell.length_b   1.000
_cell.length_c   1.000
_cell.angle_alpha   90.00
_cell.angle_beta   90.00
_cell.angle_gamma   90.00
#
_symmetry.space_group_name_H-M   'P 1'
#
loop_
_entity.id
_entity.type
_entity.pdbx_description
1 polymer ?
#
loop_
_entity_poly.entity_id
_entity_poly.type
_entity_poly.pdbx_seq_one_letter_code
_entity_poly.pdbx_strand_id
1 'polypeptide(L)'
;MLASLFSLFRSQEPTLPPTGVRIVPCTGIDVAVVDAVLTTVFVVDARLDPKKLEDSISLLIVEKFPRGGARLAFRNGQYEYQIPNTFDAATPPVSFTSNDFSELYDSCGRPSLANLRKSDMSTPFICSVPELGPFTVAPACPKTLKDFLEPNTPLINIHVTTFDDLTFIGLTSSHVTFDVMGTKTLLHAWTRLLSGETLESIPGMAWDAAPFSAFNEGPSPSNWIQRGFFDLGLVSKLVFIAQFILRVYRDPKLVGMTVCVPKVFLESEKQKIMAELKAADSTEWVGSSDVLLAWWFKASYSHRTDNTALHIHLPSNLRERPIFSTSSGKLDTAYMNNAVMGIPIAPFTISAFRATPLREIALQFRHAILAYTADVDGLKRDVQWRCANPTAMAFPCPAGAEYSMQTNWRSAKFAELDFSGALVDVKPDRKARVVLVNAAVKSNKMRDGGVVLFETDEAVWMGQLKGEQDWQSATAVFLASTHIDPMRVLIRTSTRLLLRSRTAGAIRPASHSTHEPPEDYFRKMKRGKLIQILKGTTADFNTKLAAIEAKFDEKLTKLAAENADLKQEITNLKQEIANLKQDNINFKGQVADLTLTLLRMLEEMVSPIAQKAALNQLPFVRAIQASIASLSSTSNTTTPVSSPDVLDDLLFAIDQYYGNRTPVAAALKSDFIQTGGTWDGILQLLSQCRSSRNSPTPSARDVATEAALKRALVNLLPADLSLYTTCFNATCIRQPVRLARNVAAHEISVGLVLAVGRAEMDSAQANGSPPKANWTAILQMWKAVTGRTDFGEDGLASTQLSTVFLNTPIPDDDKTS
;
A
#
# COMPACT_ATOMS: atom_id res chain seq x y z
N MET A 1 -11.39 13.70 18.42
CA MET A 1 -10.58 14.46 17.45
C MET A 1 -10.06 15.79 18.00
N LEU A 2 -10.89 16.63 18.62
CA LEU A 2 -10.45 17.87 19.30
C LEU A 2 -9.45 17.64 20.45
N ALA A 3 -9.57 16.54 21.21
CA ALA A 3 -8.58 16.16 22.24
C ALA A 3 -7.20 15.80 21.67
N SER A 4 -7.13 15.36 20.41
CA SER A 4 -5.87 15.02 19.72
C SER A 4 -5.18 16.26 19.11
N LEU A 5 -5.90 17.36 18.95
CA LEU A 5 -5.37 18.66 18.53
C LEU A 5 -4.75 19.42 19.71
N PHE A 6 -5.30 19.27 20.92
CA PHE A 6 -4.70 19.86 22.13
C PHE A 6 -3.45 19.12 22.64
N SER A 7 -3.26 17.84 22.29
CA SER A 7 -2.04 17.10 22.66
C SER A 7 -0.80 17.49 21.84
N LEU A 8 -0.98 18.13 20.68
CA LEU A 8 0.12 18.61 19.82
C LEU A 8 0.78 19.90 20.34
N PHE A 9 0.15 20.61 21.30
CA PHE A 9 0.64 21.88 21.84
C PHE A 9 1.08 21.84 23.30
N ARG A 10 1.04 20.66 23.95
CA ARG A 10 1.76 20.46 25.22
C ARG A 10 3.16 19.96 24.90
N SER A 11 4.17 20.78 25.17
CA SER A 11 5.49 20.23 25.50
C SER A 11 5.29 19.32 26.70
N GLN A 12 5.23 18.01 26.46
CA GLN A 12 5.34 17.05 27.55
C GLN A 12 6.72 17.27 28.18
N GLU A 13 6.74 17.53 29.48
CA GLU A 13 8.00 17.48 30.23
C GLU A 13 8.67 16.12 29.95
N PRO A 14 10.00 16.09 29.79
CA PRO A 14 10.72 14.85 29.53
C PRO A 14 10.34 13.82 30.59
N THR A 15 9.72 12.72 30.16
CA THR A 15 9.38 11.64 31.08
C THR A 15 10.67 10.95 31.50
N LEU A 16 10.91 10.89 32.82
CA LEU A 16 12.07 10.21 33.38
C LEU A 16 12.09 8.75 32.91
N PRO A 17 13.28 8.19 32.61
CA PRO A 17 13.39 6.79 32.25
C PRO A 17 12.91 5.91 33.41
N PRO A 18 12.18 4.81 33.12
CA PRO A 18 11.79 3.88 34.17
C PRO A 18 13.01 3.32 34.91
N THR A 19 12.90 3.13 36.21
CA THR A 19 13.95 2.50 37.01
C THR A 19 14.02 1.00 36.71
N GLY A 20 15.20 0.40 36.83
CA GLY A 20 15.38 -1.04 36.65
C GLY A 20 15.40 -1.54 35.20
N VAL A 21 15.49 -0.63 34.21
CA VAL A 21 15.64 -1.00 32.79
C VAL A 21 16.85 -0.30 32.15
N ARG A 22 17.45 -0.98 31.16
CA ARG A 22 18.36 -0.39 30.16
C ARG A 22 17.55 0.08 28.96
N ILE A 23 17.90 1.23 28.42
CA ILE A 23 17.17 1.84 27.31
C ILE A 23 18.05 1.86 26.07
N VAL A 24 17.49 1.40 24.94
CA VAL A 24 18.10 1.53 23.62
C VAL A 24 17.10 2.20 22.68
N PRO A 25 17.42 3.33 22.07
CA PRO A 25 16.53 3.94 21.09
C PRO A 25 16.34 3.03 19.85
N CYS A 26 15.11 2.95 19.35
CA CYS A 26 14.86 2.30 18.06
C CYS A 26 15.48 3.15 16.94
N THR A 27 16.11 2.49 15.97
CA THR A 27 16.66 3.15 14.79
C THR A 27 15.56 3.42 13.77
N GLY A 28 15.81 4.33 12.80
CA GLY A 28 14.90 4.52 11.67
C GLY A 28 14.69 3.27 10.81
N ILE A 29 15.61 2.30 10.87
CA ILE A 29 15.46 1.00 10.23
C ILE A 29 14.42 0.14 10.96
N ASP A 30 14.40 0.19 12.30
CA ASP A 30 13.47 -0.60 13.11
C ASP A 30 12.02 -0.13 12.99
N VAL A 31 11.80 1.18 12.90
CA VAL A 31 10.45 1.78 12.92
C VAL A 31 9.85 2.00 11.52
N ALA A 32 10.55 1.57 10.46
CA ALA A 32 10.09 1.73 9.08
C ALA A 32 8.72 1.08 8.82
N VAL A 33 8.36 0.05 9.60
CA VAL A 33 7.05 -0.62 9.56
C VAL A 33 6.52 -0.87 10.98
N VAL A 34 6.59 0.16 11.84
CA VAL A 34 6.32 0.06 13.29
C VAL A 34 4.96 -0.58 13.63
N ASP A 35 3.94 -0.35 12.81
CA ASP A 35 2.57 -0.85 13.04
C ASP A 35 2.37 -2.34 12.71
N ALA A 36 3.35 -2.99 12.07
CA ALA A 36 3.23 -4.38 11.66
C ALA A 36 3.47 -5.35 12.83
N VAL A 37 2.51 -6.26 13.04
CA VAL A 37 2.64 -7.42 13.93
C VAL A 37 2.63 -8.68 13.09
N LEU A 38 3.63 -9.54 13.31
CA LEU A 38 3.83 -10.78 12.55
C LEU A 38 3.80 -11.97 13.48
N THR A 39 3.06 -13.00 13.07
CA THR A 39 3.20 -14.35 13.60
C THR A 39 3.91 -15.21 12.56
N THR A 40 5.11 -15.68 12.86
CA THR A 40 5.80 -16.72 12.07
C THR A 40 5.44 -18.09 12.66
N VAL A 41 4.99 -19.00 11.81
CA VAL A 41 4.52 -20.33 12.19
C VAL A 41 5.50 -21.37 11.68
N PHE A 42 5.87 -22.30 12.56
CA PHE A 42 6.65 -23.49 12.24
C PHE A 42 5.83 -24.72 12.62
N VAL A 43 5.73 -25.68 11.71
CA VAL A 43 5.18 -27.02 12.00
C VAL A 43 6.32 -28.01 11.97
N VAL A 44 6.48 -28.73 13.07
CA VAL A 44 7.53 -29.73 13.27
C VAL A 44 6.89 -31.11 13.28
N ASP A 45 7.46 -32.08 12.57
CA ASP A 45 6.95 -33.46 12.43
C ASP A 45 7.28 -34.38 13.63
N ALA A 46 7.26 -33.81 14.81
CA ALA A 46 7.47 -34.54 16.05
C ALA A 46 6.80 -33.88 17.24
N ARG A 47 6.55 -34.70 18.27
CA ARG A 47 6.18 -34.26 19.61
C ARG A 47 7.39 -33.64 20.30
N LEU A 48 7.35 -32.34 20.57
CA LEU A 48 8.38 -31.61 21.31
C LEU A 48 7.93 -31.33 22.74
N ASP A 49 8.88 -31.32 23.67
CA ASP A 49 8.72 -30.93 25.06
C ASP A 49 8.61 -29.40 25.18
N PRO A 50 7.41 -28.84 25.51
CA PRO A 50 7.22 -27.40 25.59
C PRO A 50 8.06 -26.76 26.70
N LYS A 51 8.39 -27.50 27.77
CA LYS A 51 9.16 -26.94 28.88
C LYS A 51 10.63 -26.77 28.51
N LYS A 52 11.22 -27.75 27.82
CA LYS A 52 12.58 -27.59 27.25
C LYS A 52 12.66 -26.42 26.28
N LEU A 53 11.62 -26.24 25.45
CA LEU A 53 11.54 -25.10 24.54
C LEU A 53 11.52 -23.78 25.31
N GLU A 54 10.64 -23.64 26.31
CA GLU A 54 10.52 -22.44 27.16
C GLU A 54 11.82 -22.10 27.90
N ASP A 55 12.42 -23.08 28.57
CA ASP A 55 13.60 -22.88 29.41
C ASP A 55 14.81 -22.47 28.56
N SER A 56 15.01 -23.13 27.42
CA SER A 56 16.13 -22.83 26.51
C SER A 56 16.00 -21.48 25.80
N ILE A 57 14.80 -21.08 25.33
CA ILE A 57 14.64 -19.76 24.69
C ILE A 57 14.79 -18.62 25.70
N SER A 58 14.29 -18.83 26.93
CA SER A 58 14.44 -17.86 28.02
C SER A 58 15.91 -17.67 28.38
N LEU A 59 16.64 -18.77 28.60
CA LEU A 59 18.08 -18.74 28.87
C LEU A 59 18.86 -18.05 27.73
N LEU A 60 18.55 -18.40 26.48
CA LEU A 60 19.22 -17.81 25.32
C LEU A 60 18.99 -16.30 25.22
N ILE A 61 17.78 -15.83 25.49
CA ILE A 61 17.49 -14.39 25.48
C ILE A 61 18.21 -13.67 26.61
N VAL A 62 18.19 -14.21 27.83
CA VAL A 62 18.87 -13.59 28.97
C VAL A 62 20.39 -13.47 28.72
N GLU A 63 21.02 -14.55 28.25
CA GLU A 63 22.48 -14.65 28.19
C GLU A 63 23.09 -14.18 26.86
N LYS A 64 22.35 -14.30 25.75
CA LYS A 64 22.89 -14.06 24.40
C LYS A 64 22.15 -13.01 23.60
N PHE A 65 20.88 -12.79 23.84
CA PHE A 65 20.08 -11.81 23.10
C PHE A 65 19.20 -10.96 24.02
N PRO A 66 19.78 -10.23 24.99
CA PRO A 66 19.02 -9.52 26.03
C PRO A 66 18.00 -8.53 25.47
N ARG A 67 18.25 -7.93 24.31
CA ARG A 67 17.28 -7.03 23.66
C ARG A 67 16.03 -7.78 23.13
N GLY A 68 16.11 -9.08 22.89
CA GLY A 68 14.93 -9.91 22.61
C GLY A 68 13.92 -9.93 23.76
N GLY A 69 14.38 -9.70 24.99
CA GLY A 69 13.55 -9.53 26.18
C GLY A 69 13.11 -8.08 26.43
N ALA A 70 13.25 -7.18 25.46
CA ALA A 70 12.81 -5.80 25.65
C ALA A 70 11.28 -5.66 25.62
N ARG A 71 10.82 -4.51 26.11
CA ARG A 71 9.46 -3.96 25.97
C ARG A 71 9.54 -2.77 25.04
N LEU A 72 8.52 -2.57 24.22
CA LEU A 72 8.45 -1.39 23.38
C LEU A 72 7.81 -0.25 24.15
N ALA A 73 8.43 0.92 24.12
CA ALA A 73 7.83 2.14 24.65
C ALA A 73 7.94 3.27 23.64
N PHE A 74 7.03 4.24 23.75
CA PHE A 74 7.11 5.50 23.03
C PHE A 74 7.26 6.63 24.04
N ARG A 75 8.45 7.25 24.08
CA ARG A 75 8.83 8.24 25.08
C ARG A 75 9.54 9.41 24.40
N ASN A 76 9.16 10.63 24.77
CA ASN A 76 9.77 11.85 24.24
C ASN A 76 9.81 11.92 22.69
N GLY A 77 8.76 11.41 22.03
CA GLY A 77 8.66 11.41 20.57
C GLY A 77 9.43 10.30 19.86
N GLN A 78 10.05 9.36 20.59
CA GLN A 78 10.86 8.28 20.03
C GLN A 78 10.44 6.91 20.56
N TYR A 79 10.49 5.89 19.69
CA TYR A 79 10.36 4.50 20.10
C TYR A 79 11.65 4.01 20.74
N GLU A 80 11.56 3.28 21.84
CA GLU A 80 12.71 2.74 22.57
C GLU A 80 12.46 1.30 23.01
N TYR A 81 13.53 0.50 23.00
CA TYR A 81 13.61 -0.79 23.66
C TYR A 81 13.92 -0.56 25.13
N GLN A 82 13.00 -0.98 26.01
CA GLN A 82 13.22 -1.01 27.46
C GLN A 82 13.54 -2.44 27.88
N ILE A 83 14.80 -2.69 28.22
CA ILE A 83 15.33 -4.02 28.56
C ILE A 83 15.41 -4.12 30.09
N PRO A 84 14.65 -5.00 30.75
CA PRO A 84 14.80 -5.23 32.18
C PRO A 84 16.25 -5.55 32.59
N ASN A 85 16.67 -5.03 33.74
CA ASN A 85 17.97 -5.37 34.33
C ASN A 85 17.99 -6.81 34.83
N THR A 86 16.85 -7.29 35.30
CA THR A 86 16.61 -8.66 35.78
C THR A 86 15.32 -9.16 35.17
N PHE A 87 15.26 -10.45 34.85
CA PHE A 87 14.06 -11.12 34.39
C PHE A 87 13.55 -12.05 35.48
N ASP A 88 12.24 -12.06 35.71
CA ASP A 88 11.58 -12.92 36.69
C ASP A 88 10.17 -13.30 36.20
N ALA A 89 9.36 -13.95 37.05
CA ALA A 89 8.00 -14.34 36.70
C ALA A 89 7.08 -13.13 36.40
N ALA A 90 7.35 -11.96 36.98
CA ALA A 90 6.58 -10.74 36.72
C ALA A 90 7.06 -10.01 35.45
N THR A 91 8.33 -10.17 35.10
CA THR A 91 9.00 -9.54 33.96
C THR A 91 9.75 -10.61 33.13
N PRO A 92 9.04 -11.58 32.53
CA PRO A 92 9.71 -12.69 31.87
C PRO A 92 10.45 -12.22 30.60
N PRO A 93 11.50 -12.93 30.15
CA PRO A 93 12.23 -12.57 28.93
C PRO A 93 11.38 -12.77 27.68
N VAL A 94 10.44 -13.72 27.70
CA VAL A 94 9.45 -13.96 26.64
C VAL A 94 8.09 -14.25 27.26
N SER A 95 7.02 -13.99 26.52
CA SER A 95 5.74 -14.62 26.84
C SER A 95 5.72 -16.00 26.21
N PHE A 96 5.67 -17.06 27.02
CA PHE A 96 5.58 -18.45 26.54
C PHE A 96 4.27 -19.07 27.01
N THR A 97 3.58 -19.77 26.11
CA THR A 97 2.35 -20.50 26.42
C THR A 97 2.36 -21.81 25.66
N SER A 98 1.69 -22.83 26.20
CA SER A 98 1.56 -24.10 25.49
C SER A 98 0.22 -24.80 25.70
N ASN A 99 -0.16 -25.61 24.72
CA ASN A 99 -1.24 -26.59 24.79
C ASN A 99 -0.66 -27.97 24.47
N ASP A 100 -1.13 -28.98 25.19
CA ASP A 100 -0.69 -30.36 25.01
C ASP A 100 -1.89 -31.28 24.78
N PHE A 101 -1.85 -32.04 23.69
CA PHE A 101 -2.81 -33.06 23.32
C PHE A 101 -2.13 -34.41 23.19
N SER A 102 -2.60 -35.42 23.94
CA SER A 102 -2.15 -36.81 23.84
C SER A 102 -2.94 -37.57 22.76
N GLU A 103 -2.80 -37.11 21.53
CA GLU A 103 -3.40 -37.73 20.35
C GLU A 103 -2.68 -37.29 19.06
N LEU A 104 -2.95 -38.00 17.96
CA LEU A 104 -2.52 -37.59 16.62
C LEU A 104 -3.27 -36.31 16.19
N TYR A 105 -2.62 -35.44 15.44
CA TYR A 105 -3.26 -34.23 14.94
C TYR A 105 -4.54 -34.54 14.14
N ASP A 106 -4.48 -35.51 13.23
CA ASP A 106 -5.58 -35.90 12.34
C ASP A 106 -6.71 -36.70 13.04
N SER A 107 -6.65 -36.94 14.36
CA SER A 107 -7.66 -37.74 15.10
C SER A 107 -9.01 -37.05 15.28
N CYS A 108 -9.01 -35.73 15.45
CA CYS A 108 -10.20 -34.90 15.56
C CYS A 108 -10.44 -34.18 14.23
N GLY A 109 -11.65 -33.67 13.97
CA GLY A 109 -12.02 -32.94 12.74
C GLY A 109 -11.27 -31.60 12.50
N ARG A 110 -9.96 -31.58 12.75
CA ARG A 110 -9.04 -30.46 12.61
C ARG A 110 -8.76 -30.18 11.14
N PRO A 111 -8.27 -28.97 10.83
CA PRO A 111 -7.91 -28.61 9.47
C PRO A 111 -6.81 -29.51 8.91
N SER A 112 -7.12 -30.27 7.84
CA SER A 112 -6.14 -31.18 7.25
C SER A 112 -4.93 -30.45 6.65
N LEU A 113 -3.73 -30.97 6.91
CA LEU A 113 -2.48 -30.53 6.27
C LEU A 113 -2.18 -31.30 4.96
N ALA A 114 -3.07 -32.21 4.53
CA ALA A 114 -2.83 -33.07 3.37
C ALA A 114 -2.61 -32.30 2.05
N ASN A 115 -3.25 -31.13 1.90
CA ASN A 115 -3.08 -30.27 0.72
C ASN A 115 -1.64 -29.76 0.52
N LEU A 116 -0.82 -29.81 1.58
CA LEU A 116 0.60 -29.42 1.57
C LEU A 116 1.52 -30.60 1.23
N ARG A 117 1.00 -31.84 1.28
CA ARG A 117 1.72 -33.09 1.04
C ARG A 117 1.26 -33.72 -0.28
N LYS A 118 1.34 -32.98 -1.39
CA LYS A 118 1.04 -33.54 -2.71
C LYS A 118 2.09 -34.58 -3.10
N SER A 119 1.65 -35.70 -3.67
CA SER A 119 2.52 -36.77 -4.15
C SER A 119 3.22 -36.47 -5.48
N ASP A 120 2.63 -35.60 -6.31
CA ASP A 120 3.24 -35.14 -7.56
C ASP A 120 3.84 -33.75 -7.37
N MET A 121 5.18 -33.72 -7.26
CA MET A 121 6.01 -32.53 -7.08
C MET A 121 6.78 -32.19 -8.37
N SER A 122 6.19 -32.43 -9.54
CA SER A 122 6.83 -32.11 -10.84
C SER A 122 6.50 -30.73 -11.39
N THR A 123 5.29 -30.21 -11.11
CA THR A 123 4.80 -28.92 -11.62
C THR A 123 4.37 -27.97 -10.50
N PRO A 124 4.49 -26.64 -10.68
CA PRO A 124 3.99 -25.68 -9.70
C PRO A 124 2.49 -25.81 -9.47
N PHE A 125 2.05 -25.55 -8.24
CA PHE A 125 0.62 -25.51 -7.90
C PHE A 125 0.30 -24.48 -6.83
N ILE A 126 -0.96 -24.07 -6.79
CA ILE A 126 -1.50 -23.13 -5.79
C ILE A 126 -2.38 -23.93 -4.82
N CYS A 127 -2.25 -23.68 -3.52
CA CYS A 127 -3.06 -24.28 -2.47
C CYS A 127 -3.37 -23.27 -1.36
N SER A 128 -4.48 -23.47 -0.65
CA SER A 128 -4.73 -22.76 0.60
C SER A 128 -4.02 -23.46 1.76
N VAL A 129 -3.45 -22.68 2.67
CA VAL A 129 -3.02 -23.19 3.98
C VAL A 129 -4.22 -23.08 4.91
N PRO A 130 -4.55 -24.12 5.69
CA PRO A 130 -5.63 -24.03 6.66
C PRO A 130 -5.38 -22.93 7.70
N GLU A 131 -6.42 -22.50 8.39
CA GLU A 131 -6.27 -21.54 9.48
C GLU A 131 -5.53 -22.19 10.67
N LEU A 132 -4.25 -21.86 10.82
CA LEU A 132 -3.39 -22.39 11.90
C LEU A 132 -3.39 -21.52 13.16
N GLY A 133 -4.08 -20.37 13.14
CA GLY A 133 -4.14 -19.42 14.25
C GLY A 133 -4.49 -20.07 15.59
N PRO A 134 -5.52 -20.94 15.67
CA PRO A 134 -5.91 -21.62 16.90
C PRO A 134 -4.82 -22.48 17.56
N PHE A 135 -3.80 -22.91 16.80
CA PHE A 135 -2.69 -23.74 17.31
C PHE A 135 -1.38 -22.96 17.50
N THR A 136 -1.32 -21.71 17.04
CA THR A 136 -0.07 -20.93 16.91
C THR A 136 -0.12 -19.58 17.59
N VAL A 137 -1.28 -19.14 18.08
CA VAL A 137 -1.44 -17.85 18.74
C VAL A 137 -2.31 -18.03 19.99
N ALA A 138 -1.76 -17.67 21.15
CA ALA A 138 -2.51 -17.67 22.39
C ALA A 138 -3.63 -16.59 22.34
N PRO A 139 -4.77 -16.80 23.03
CA PRO A 139 -5.86 -15.81 23.05
C PRO A 139 -5.43 -14.41 23.52
N ALA A 140 -4.52 -14.35 24.49
CA ALA A 140 -3.99 -13.11 25.08
C ALA A 140 -2.79 -12.53 24.32
N CYS A 141 -2.38 -13.12 23.20
CA CYS A 141 -1.23 -12.67 22.44
C CYS A 141 -1.49 -11.26 21.84
N PRO A 142 -0.53 -10.31 21.93
CA PRO A 142 -0.63 -8.99 21.32
C PRO A 142 -0.91 -9.05 19.81
N LYS A 143 -1.78 -8.17 19.30
CA LYS A 143 -2.23 -8.19 17.89
C LYS A 143 -1.91 -6.91 17.15
N THR A 144 -1.68 -5.82 17.86
CA THR A 144 -1.45 -4.47 17.33
C THR A 144 -0.22 -3.84 17.97
N LEU A 145 0.31 -2.77 17.35
CA LEU A 145 1.36 -1.96 17.97
C LEU A 145 0.93 -1.43 19.34
N LYS A 146 -0.33 -1.02 19.48
CA LYS A 146 -0.87 -0.54 20.75
C LYS A 146 -0.71 -1.59 21.86
N ASP A 147 -1.02 -2.85 21.58
CA ASP A 147 -0.88 -3.94 22.55
C ASP A 147 0.58 -4.13 22.99
N PHE A 148 1.54 -3.95 22.07
CA PHE A 148 2.97 -4.01 22.36
C PHE A 148 3.50 -2.78 23.13
N LEU A 149 2.79 -1.65 23.08
CA LEU A 149 3.09 -0.45 23.86
C LEU A 149 2.48 -0.49 25.26
N GLU A 150 1.60 -1.45 25.54
CA GLU A 150 1.10 -1.64 26.91
C GLU A 150 2.27 -1.99 27.85
N PRO A 151 2.27 -1.44 29.09
CA PRO A 151 3.37 -1.65 30.01
C PRO A 151 3.68 -3.14 30.24
N ASN A 152 4.97 -3.46 30.28
CA ASN A 152 5.49 -4.81 30.55
C ASN A 152 5.16 -5.89 29.49
N THR A 153 4.52 -5.57 28.36
CA THR A 153 4.32 -6.53 27.25
C THR A 153 5.66 -6.97 26.65
N PRO A 154 6.04 -8.27 26.71
CA PRO A 154 7.26 -8.76 26.05
C PRO A 154 7.17 -8.60 24.54
N LEU A 155 8.27 -8.20 23.89
CA LEU A 155 8.33 -8.12 22.42
C LEU A 155 8.17 -9.48 21.74
N ILE A 156 8.60 -10.56 22.38
CA ILE A 156 8.56 -11.92 21.83
C ILE A 156 7.51 -12.75 22.57
N ASN A 157 6.53 -13.25 21.81
CA ASN A 157 5.46 -14.10 22.30
C ASN A 157 5.51 -15.43 21.54
N ILE A 158 5.66 -16.54 22.26
CA ILE A 158 5.75 -17.89 21.70
C ILE A 158 4.55 -18.70 22.21
N HIS A 159 3.83 -19.32 21.28
CA HIS A 159 2.78 -20.28 21.59
C HIS A 159 3.11 -21.63 20.94
N VAL A 160 3.13 -22.68 21.76
CA VAL A 160 3.42 -24.05 21.31
C VAL A 160 2.18 -24.92 21.47
N THR A 161 1.76 -25.62 20.43
CA THR A 161 0.75 -26.67 20.55
C THR A 161 1.34 -28.01 20.14
N THR A 162 1.34 -28.97 21.04
CA THR A 162 1.95 -30.29 20.87
C THR A 162 0.89 -31.38 20.69
N PHE A 163 1.11 -32.27 19.72
CA PHE A 163 0.39 -33.51 19.42
C PHE A 163 1.39 -34.68 19.40
N ASP A 164 0.91 -35.92 19.32
CA ASP A 164 1.77 -37.12 19.31
C ASP A 164 2.67 -37.22 18.08
N ASP A 165 2.23 -36.66 16.95
CA ASP A 165 2.93 -36.70 15.67
C ASP A 165 3.45 -35.33 15.19
N LEU A 166 2.94 -34.22 15.74
CA LEU A 166 3.24 -32.86 15.28
C LEU A 166 3.38 -31.86 16.43
N THR A 167 4.20 -30.83 16.24
CA THR A 167 4.22 -29.64 17.10
C THR A 167 4.10 -28.36 16.28
N PHE A 168 3.20 -27.47 16.68
CA PHE A 168 3.08 -26.12 16.14
C PHE A 168 3.84 -25.15 17.03
N ILE A 169 4.69 -24.32 16.45
CA ILE A 169 5.38 -23.22 17.14
C ILE A 169 5.01 -21.92 16.45
N GLY A 170 4.31 -21.04 17.15
CA GLY A 170 4.00 -19.69 16.68
C GLY A 170 4.83 -18.64 17.41
N LEU A 171 5.60 -17.85 16.66
CA LEU A 171 6.40 -16.73 17.14
C LEU A 171 5.74 -15.42 16.72
N THR A 172 5.15 -14.69 17.67
CA THR A 172 4.50 -13.40 17.44
C THR A 172 5.32 -12.25 18.00
N SER A 173 5.55 -11.23 17.17
CA SER A 173 6.29 -10.02 17.56
C SER A 173 5.87 -8.80 16.73
N SER A 174 6.10 -7.60 17.26
CA SER A 174 6.15 -6.38 16.44
C SER A 174 7.33 -6.47 15.45
N HIS A 175 7.14 -5.98 14.21
CA HIS A 175 8.22 -5.93 13.22
C HIS A 175 9.39 -5.06 13.68
N VAL A 176 9.20 -4.18 14.68
CA VAL A 176 10.30 -3.43 15.31
C VAL A 176 11.38 -4.37 15.85
N THR A 177 11.01 -5.55 16.36
CA THR A 177 11.94 -6.46 17.05
C THR A 177 12.99 -7.07 16.13
N PHE A 178 12.59 -7.57 14.96
CA PHE A 178 13.49 -8.25 14.03
C PHE A 178 12.95 -8.27 12.59
N ASP A 179 13.87 -8.33 11.63
CA ASP A 179 13.59 -8.81 10.28
C ASP A 179 13.75 -10.34 10.22
N VAL A 180 13.48 -10.96 9.06
CA VAL A 180 13.60 -12.41 8.90
C VAL A 180 15.01 -12.95 9.21
N MET A 181 16.06 -12.20 8.91
CA MET A 181 17.43 -12.64 9.17
C MET A 181 17.78 -12.50 10.66
N GLY A 182 17.11 -11.59 11.36
CA GLY A 182 17.08 -11.53 12.81
C GLY A 182 16.37 -12.72 13.42
N THR A 183 15.19 -13.08 12.90
CA THR A 183 14.48 -14.32 13.27
C THR A 183 15.37 -15.55 13.05
N LYS A 184 16.05 -15.64 11.91
CA LYS A 184 17.04 -16.70 11.62
C LYS A 184 18.10 -16.76 12.72
N THR A 185 18.70 -15.62 13.06
CA THR A 185 19.77 -15.54 14.05
C THR A 185 19.33 -16.12 15.39
N LEU A 186 18.13 -15.75 15.87
CA LEU A 186 17.58 -16.26 17.11
C LEU A 186 17.24 -17.76 17.05
N LEU A 187 16.53 -18.21 16.02
CA LEU A 187 16.06 -19.61 15.94
C LEU A 187 17.20 -20.61 15.70
N HIS A 188 18.22 -20.23 14.91
CA HIS A 188 19.42 -21.06 14.73
C HIS A 188 20.22 -21.14 16.04
N ALA A 189 20.37 -20.04 16.77
CA ALA A 189 20.99 -20.08 18.10
C ALA A 189 20.20 -20.94 19.10
N TRP A 190 18.87 -20.90 19.04
CA TRP A 190 17.99 -21.69 19.89
C TRP A 190 18.10 -23.20 19.63
N THR A 191 18.06 -23.61 18.37
CA THR A 191 18.21 -25.03 17.99
C THR A 191 19.61 -25.57 18.29
N ARG A 192 20.66 -24.75 18.19
CA ARG A 192 22.02 -25.10 18.65
C ARG A 192 22.08 -25.36 20.16
N LEU A 193 21.50 -24.46 20.95
CA LEU A 193 21.42 -24.63 22.41
C LEU A 193 20.63 -25.91 22.79
N LEU A 194 19.49 -26.14 22.13
CA LEU A 194 18.70 -27.37 22.32
C LEU A 194 19.49 -28.63 21.99
N SER A 195 20.39 -28.56 20.99
CA SER A 195 21.26 -29.67 20.60
C SER A 195 22.42 -29.92 21.57
N GLY A 196 22.52 -29.16 22.66
CA GLY A 196 23.53 -29.31 23.70
C GLY A 196 24.83 -28.54 23.45
N GLU A 197 24.87 -27.63 22.46
CA GLU A 197 26.00 -26.71 22.32
C GLU A 197 26.06 -25.76 23.52
N THR A 198 27.27 -25.47 24.01
CA THR A 198 27.44 -24.58 25.16
C THR A 198 27.15 -23.14 24.77
N LEU A 199 26.65 -22.34 25.73
CA LEU A 199 26.34 -20.93 25.49
C LEU A 199 27.57 -20.19 24.95
N GLU A 200 28.79 -20.43 25.45
CA GLU A 200 30.02 -19.77 25.01
C GLU A 200 30.25 -19.89 23.49
N SER A 201 29.91 -21.05 22.91
CA SER A 201 30.06 -21.32 21.47
C SER A 201 29.00 -20.64 20.59
N ILE A 202 27.91 -20.16 21.18
CA ILE A 202 26.80 -19.51 20.48
C ILE A 202 27.06 -17.99 20.44
N PRO A 203 27.21 -17.39 19.24
CA PRO A 203 27.35 -15.95 19.09
C PRO A 203 26.11 -15.23 19.61
N GLY A 204 26.32 -14.23 20.47
CA GLY A 204 25.26 -13.38 21.00
C GLY A 204 25.31 -11.96 20.44
N MET A 205 24.26 -11.20 20.72
CA MET A 205 24.16 -9.77 20.46
C MET A 205 24.16 -9.02 21.81
N ALA A 206 25.10 -8.10 21.99
CA ALA A 206 25.12 -7.23 23.16
C ALA A 206 23.82 -6.39 23.27
N TRP A 207 23.41 -6.06 24.49
CA TRP A 207 22.15 -5.35 24.74
C TRP A 207 22.11 -3.97 24.07
N ASP A 208 23.26 -3.30 23.92
CA ASP A 208 23.49 -1.97 23.36
C ASP A 208 24.06 -1.99 21.93
N ALA A 209 24.09 -3.15 21.26
CA ALA A 209 24.55 -3.26 19.87
C ALA A 209 23.86 -2.23 18.96
N ALA A 210 24.62 -1.27 18.43
CA ALA A 210 24.13 -0.15 17.64
C ALA A 210 24.92 0.00 16.32
N PRO A 211 24.87 -1.00 15.42
CA PRO A 211 25.69 -1.01 14.20
C PRO A 211 25.36 0.13 13.23
N PHE A 212 24.21 0.79 13.41
CA PHE A 212 23.77 1.91 12.58
C PHE A 212 23.99 3.30 13.21
N SER A 213 24.61 3.39 14.39
CA SER A 213 24.80 4.68 15.09
C SER A 213 25.58 5.69 14.23
N ALA A 214 26.62 5.23 13.52
CA ALA A 214 27.43 6.07 12.63
C ALA A 214 26.62 6.68 11.46
N PHE A 215 25.46 6.12 11.12
CA PHE A 215 24.57 6.70 10.09
C PHE A 215 23.57 7.71 10.65
N ASN A 216 23.47 7.83 11.98
CA ASN A 216 22.71 8.88 12.66
C ASN A 216 23.54 10.17 12.82
N GLU A 217 24.87 10.08 12.62
CA GLU A 217 25.80 11.20 12.76
C GLU A 217 25.84 12.01 11.45
N GLY A 218 25.08 13.10 11.42
CA GLY A 218 25.11 14.07 10.31
C GLY A 218 23.72 14.49 9.83
N PRO A 219 23.61 15.60 9.09
CA PRO A 219 22.35 16.02 8.49
C PRO A 219 21.88 14.96 7.48
N SER A 220 20.57 14.72 7.42
CA SER A 220 19.97 13.91 6.36
C SER A 220 20.50 14.39 5.00
N PRO A 221 20.88 13.49 4.07
CA PRO A 221 21.39 13.91 2.78
C PRO A 221 20.37 14.82 2.06
N SER A 222 20.77 16.05 1.74
CA SER A 222 19.91 17.04 1.07
C SER A 222 19.49 16.54 -0.30
N ASN A 223 18.21 16.66 -0.65
CA ASN A 223 17.64 16.18 -1.92
C ASN A 223 17.77 14.68 -2.16
N TRP A 224 17.98 13.88 -1.12
CA TRP A 224 17.89 12.43 -1.20
C TRP A 224 16.58 11.96 -0.58
N ILE A 225 15.97 10.97 -1.22
CA ILE A 225 14.94 10.10 -0.65
C ILE A 225 15.46 8.69 -0.90
N GLN A 226 15.19 7.76 0.02
CA GLN A 226 15.55 6.36 -0.20
C GLN A 226 15.12 5.91 -1.60
N ARG A 227 16.05 5.33 -2.35
CA ARG A 227 15.79 4.93 -3.74
C ARG A 227 14.58 4.00 -3.83
N GLY A 228 13.75 4.24 -4.86
CA GLY A 228 12.48 3.54 -5.04
C GLY A 228 11.29 4.15 -4.30
N PHE A 229 11.54 5.09 -3.38
CA PHE A 229 10.49 5.84 -2.71
C PHE A 229 10.35 7.26 -3.28
N PHE A 230 9.17 7.83 -3.10
CA PHE A 230 8.78 9.09 -3.69
C PHE A 230 8.17 10.01 -2.62
N ASP A 231 8.59 11.28 -2.62
CA ASP A 231 7.82 12.34 -1.96
C ASP A 231 6.81 12.90 -2.96
N LEU A 232 5.54 12.60 -2.70
CA LEU A 232 4.45 13.02 -3.56
C LEU A 232 3.93 14.40 -3.11
N GLY A 233 3.77 15.31 -4.07
CA GLY A 233 3.03 16.54 -3.84
C GLY A 233 1.56 16.26 -3.46
N LEU A 234 0.88 17.24 -2.86
CA LEU A 234 -0.47 17.07 -2.31
C LEU A 234 -1.47 16.46 -3.32
N VAL A 235 -1.47 16.94 -4.57
CA VAL A 235 -2.34 16.40 -5.63
C VAL A 235 -2.05 14.93 -5.91
N SER A 236 -0.77 14.58 -6.07
CA SER A 236 -0.34 13.20 -6.31
C SER A 236 -0.69 12.28 -5.14
N LYS A 237 -0.58 12.77 -3.89
CA LYS A 237 -1.03 12.04 -2.69
C LYS A 237 -2.55 11.75 -2.75
N LEU A 238 -3.36 12.75 -3.10
CA LEU A 238 -4.82 12.58 -3.25
C LEU A 238 -5.18 11.59 -4.35
N VAL A 239 -4.51 11.66 -5.50
CA VAL A 239 -4.71 10.71 -6.61
C VAL A 239 -4.34 9.29 -6.19
N PHE A 240 -3.20 9.11 -5.51
CA PHE A 240 -2.77 7.81 -4.98
C PHE A 240 -3.81 7.22 -4.03
N ILE A 241 -4.31 8.03 -3.09
CA ILE A 241 -5.34 7.60 -2.12
C ILE A 241 -6.65 7.25 -2.83
N ALA A 242 -7.13 8.08 -3.77
CA ALA A 242 -8.36 7.83 -4.50
C ALA A 242 -8.30 6.52 -5.32
N GLN A 243 -7.15 6.25 -5.96
CA GLN A 243 -6.92 5.01 -6.71
C GLN A 243 -6.86 3.80 -5.78
N PHE A 244 -6.18 3.92 -4.64
CA PHE A 244 -6.14 2.86 -3.64
C PHE A 244 -7.56 2.53 -3.13
N ILE A 245 -8.36 3.55 -2.79
CA ILE A 245 -9.76 3.37 -2.37
C ILE A 245 -10.59 2.72 -3.48
N LEU A 246 -10.45 3.17 -4.73
CA LEU A 246 -11.17 2.57 -5.86
C LEU A 246 -10.83 1.09 -6.05
N ARG A 247 -9.56 0.71 -5.87
CA ARG A 247 -9.14 -0.70 -5.90
C ARG A 247 -9.72 -1.51 -4.77
N VAL A 248 -9.66 -0.99 -3.54
CA VAL A 248 -10.26 -1.65 -2.37
C VAL A 248 -11.77 -1.78 -2.57
N TYR A 249 -12.43 -0.78 -3.15
CA TYR A 249 -13.86 -0.86 -3.44
C TYR A 249 -14.20 -1.91 -4.51
N ARG A 250 -13.38 -2.02 -5.57
CA ARG A 250 -13.58 -3.00 -6.66
C ARG A 250 -13.31 -4.44 -6.24
N ASP A 251 -12.27 -4.67 -5.44
CA ASP A 251 -11.87 -6.00 -4.98
C ASP A 251 -11.54 -5.97 -3.47
N PRO A 252 -12.57 -5.87 -2.60
CA PRO A 252 -12.39 -5.57 -1.18
C PRO A 252 -11.81 -6.74 -0.37
N LYS A 253 -12.05 -7.98 -0.82
CA LYS A 253 -11.62 -9.16 -0.09
C LYS A 253 -10.20 -9.54 -0.49
N LEU A 254 -9.27 -9.50 0.47
CA LEU A 254 -7.92 -10.00 0.29
C LEU A 254 -7.84 -11.48 0.69
N VAL A 255 -7.30 -12.31 -0.20
CA VAL A 255 -7.12 -13.74 0.00
C VAL A 255 -5.63 -14.06 -0.05
N GLY A 256 -5.16 -14.79 0.96
CA GLY A 256 -3.79 -15.31 1.02
C GLY A 256 -3.76 -16.73 0.50
N MET A 257 -2.92 -17.02 -0.50
CA MET A 257 -2.72 -18.36 -1.03
C MET A 257 -1.25 -18.74 -0.97
N THR A 258 -0.99 -20.03 -0.90
CA THR A 258 0.35 -20.61 -0.98
C THR A 258 0.61 -21.14 -2.38
N VAL A 259 1.82 -20.91 -2.87
CA VAL A 259 2.32 -21.39 -4.16
C VAL A 259 3.47 -22.31 -3.87
N CYS A 260 3.35 -23.56 -4.30
CA CYS A 260 4.44 -24.53 -4.28
C CYS A 260 5.12 -24.54 -5.65
N VAL A 261 6.43 -24.36 -5.66
CA VAL A 261 7.26 -24.38 -6.86
C VAL A 261 8.31 -25.47 -6.72
N PRO A 262 8.13 -26.63 -7.38
CA PRO A 262 9.14 -27.68 -7.36
C PRO A 262 10.51 -27.22 -7.83
N LYS A 263 11.57 -27.69 -7.17
CA LYS A 263 12.95 -27.37 -7.52
C LYS A 263 13.32 -27.90 -8.90
N VAL A 264 12.80 -29.06 -9.29
CA VAL A 264 13.01 -29.64 -10.63
C VAL A 264 12.47 -28.71 -11.72
N PHE A 265 11.25 -28.19 -11.54
CA PHE A 265 10.67 -27.19 -12.44
C PHE A 265 11.52 -25.92 -12.51
N LEU A 266 11.85 -25.35 -11.33
CA LEU A 266 12.60 -24.10 -11.25
C LEU A 266 13.98 -24.22 -11.89
N GLU A 267 14.67 -25.33 -11.68
CA GLU A 267 15.98 -25.58 -12.27
C GLU A 267 15.88 -25.79 -13.79
N SER A 268 14.83 -26.46 -14.28
CA SER A 268 14.54 -26.55 -15.71
C SER A 268 14.36 -25.16 -16.34
N GLU A 269 13.55 -24.28 -15.74
CA GLU A 269 13.36 -22.91 -16.26
C GLU A 269 14.65 -22.10 -16.24
N LYS A 270 15.45 -22.23 -15.17
CA LYS A 270 16.76 -21.58 -15.11
C LYS A 270 17.71 -22.09 -16.19
N GLN A 271 17.76 -23.40 -16.44
CA GLN A 271 18.59 -23.99 -17.48
C GLN A 271 18.19 -23.51 -18.87
N LYS A 272 16.88 -23.39 -19.15
CA LYS A 272 16.38 -22.81 -20.41
C LYS A 272 16.89 -21.38 -20.60
N ILE A 273 16.74 -20.53 -19.57
CA ILE A 273 17.22 -19.14 -19.63
C ILE A 273 18.73 -19.09 -19.85
N MET A 274 19.52 -19.87 -19.10
CA MET A 274 20.98 -19.89 -19.27
C MET A 274 21.40 -20.40 -20.65
N ALA A 275 20.66 -21.35 -21.25
CA ALA A 275 20.89 -21.82 -22.61
C ALA A 275 20.56 -20.74 -23.65
N GLU A 276 19.48 -19.97 -23.46
CA GLU A 276 19.15 -18.83 -24.31
C GLU A 276 20.22 -17.73 -24.25
N LEU A 277 20.73 -17.40 -23.06
CA LEU A 277 21.80 -16.43 -22.89
C LEU A 277 23.09 -16.88 -23.60
N LYS A 278 23.45 -18.16 -23.43
CA LYS A 278 24.59 -18.76 -24.12
C LYS A 278 24.42 -18.74 -25.64
N ALA A 279 23.22 -19.05 -26.16
CA ALA A 279 22.94 -19.03 -27.59
C ALA A 279 22.97 -17.60 -28.18
N ALA A 280 22.80 -16.58 -27.35
CA ALA A 280 22.95 -15.18 -27.70
C ALA A 280 24.37 -14.62 -27.44
N ASP A 281 25.36 -15.50 -27.17
CA ASP A 281 26.74 -15.13 -26.80
C ASP A 281 26.84 -14.13 -25.62
N SER A 282 25.84 -14.12 -24.73
CA SER A 282 25.84 -13.29 -23.52
C SER A 282 26.58 -13.98 -22.37
N THR A 283 27.38 -13.21 -21.64
CA THR A 283 28.06 -13.65 -20.40
C THR A 283 27.20 -13.43 -19.15
N GLU A 284 25.98 -12.91 -19.31
CA GLU A 284 25.07 -12.67 -18.20
C GLU A 284 24.56 -13.97 -17.59
N TRP A 285 24.04 -13.89 -16.36
CA TRP A 285 23.57 -15.05 -15.63
C TRP A 285 22.40 -14.69 -14.73
N VAL A 286 21.59 -15.69 -14.42
CA VAL A 286 20.47 -15.56 -13.47
C VAL A 286 20.56 -16.62 -12.37
N GLY A 287 20.17 -16.22 -11.17
CA GLY A 287 20.03 -17.12 -10.02
C GLY A 287 18.62 -17.70 -9.94
N SER A 288 18.45 -18.79 -9.18
CA SER A 288 17.13 -19.43 -9.05
C SER A 288 16.07 -18.52 -8.42
N SER A 289 16.45 -17.61 -7.52
CA SER A 289 15.53 -16.60 -7.00
C SER A 289 15.08 -15.59 -8.07
N ASP A 290 15.95 -15.18 -8.99
CA ASP A 290 15.56 -14.25 -10.07
C ASP A 290 14.54 -14.92 -10.99
N VAL A 291 14.79 -16.18 -11.36
CA VAL A 291 13.89 -16.98 -12.20
C VAL A 291 12.55 -17.24 -11.50
N LEU A 292 12.58 -17.57 -10.20
CA LEU A 292 11.38 -17.80 -9.40
C LEU A 292 10.48 -16.56 -9.37
N LEU A 293 11.06 -15.39 -9.08
CA LEU A 293 10.31 -14.14 -9.02
C LEU A 293 9.82 -13.72 -10.40
N ALA A 294 10.67 -13.81 -11.43
CA ALA A 294 10.29 -13.52 -12.81
C ALA A 294 9.10 -14.37 -13.26
N TRP A 295 9.14 -15.68 -12.98
CA TRP A 295 8.06 -16.60 -13.32
C TRP A 295 6.80 -16.25 -12.55
N TRP A 296 6.92 -15.96 -11.24
CA TRP A 296 5.77 -15.64 -10.41
C TRP A 296 5.07 -14.35 -10.83
N PHE A 297 5.82 -13.27 -11.06
CA PHE A 297 5.26 -12.00 -11.54
C PHE A 297 4.66 -12.16 -12.93
N LYS A 298 5.33 -12.89 -13.85
CA LYS A 298 4.76 -13.18 -15.17
C LYS A 298 3.44 -13.94 -15.04
N ALA A 299 3.38 -15.00 -14.24
CA ALA A 299 2.16 -15.79 -14.03
C ALA A 299 1.04 -14.97 -13.35
N SER A 300 1.40 -14.14 -12.37
CA SER A 300 0.45 -13.37 -11.55
C SER A 300 -0.17 -12.17 -12.26
N TYR A 301 0.46 -11.66 -13.33
CA TYR A 301 0.01 -10.43 -14.01
C TYR A 301 -0.36 -10.64 -15.49
N SER A 302 -0.09 -11.81 -16.08
CA SER A 302 -0.37 -12.08 -17.51
C SER A 302 -1.85 -12.09 -17.91
N HIS A 303 -2.80 -12.06 -16.96
CA HIS A 303 -4.22 -11.87 -17.23
C HIS A 303 -4.60 -10.40 -17.47
N ARG A 304 -3.76 -9.46 -17.02
CA ARG A 304 -4.03 -8.03 -17.09
C ARG A 304 -3.58 -7.42 -18.41
N THR A 305 -4.35 -6.44 -18.87
CA THR A 305 -4.16 -5.78 -20.17
C THR A 305 -3.98 -4.27 -20.06
N ASP A 306 -4.00 -3.74 -18.84
CA ASP A 306 -3.83 -2.31 -18.58
C ASP A 306 -2.35 -1.90 -18.52
N ASN A 307 -2.09 -0.64 -18.84
CA ASN A 307 -0.74 -0.07 -18.90
C ASN A 307 -0.26 0.50 -17.56
N THR A 308 -0.82 0.03 -16.44
CA THR A 308 -0.41 0.52 -15.12
C THR A 308 1.05 0.11 -14.86
N ALA A 309 1.86 1.03 -14.36
CA ALA A 309 3.22 0.74 -13.95
C ALA A 309 3.21 -0.01 -12.62
N LEU A 310 3.92 -1.14 -12.54
CA LEU A 310 4.13 -1.93 -11.33
C LEU A 310 5.55 -1.71 -10.81
N HIS A 311 5.66 -1.07 -9.66
CA HIS A 311 6.90 -0.94 -8.91
C HIS A 311 7.06 -2.14 -7.97
N ILE A 312 8.21 -2.80 -8.04
CA ILE A 312 8.51 -3.98 -7.25
C ILE A 312 9.69 -3.68 -6.34
N HIS A 313 9.56 -3.92 -5.04
CA HIS A 313 10.67 -3.85 -4.09
C HIS A 313 11.07 -5.24 -3.58
N LEU A 314 12.38 -5.50 -3.54
CA LEU A 314 12.96 -6.69 -2.92
C LEU A 314 13.72 -6.32 -1.65
N PRO A 315 13.27 -6.75 -0.45
CA PRO A 315 14.04 -6.59 0.77
C PRO A 315 15.41 -7.26 0.69
N SER A 316 16.45 -6.53 1.09
CA SER A 316 17.84 -6.95 1.07
C SER A 316 18.44 -6.90 2.47
N ASN A 317 19.13 -7.98 2.86
CA ASN A 317 19.86 -8.07 4.12
C ASN A 317 21.06 -7.12 4.12
N LEU A 318 21.03 -6.09 4.96
CA LEU A 318 22.11 -5.11 5.12
C LEU A 318 23.33 -5.73 5.79
N ARG A 319 23.17 -6.75 6.64
CA ARG A 319 24.27 -7.38 7.40
C ARG A 319 25.40 -7.89 6.50
N GLU A 320 25.08 -8.27 5.26
CA GLU A 320 26.02 -8.78 4.27
C GLU A 320 26.57 -7.71 3.32
N ARG A 321 26.23 -6.43 3.53
CA ARG A 321 26.63 -5.33 2.64
C ARG A 321 27.87 -4.64 3.17
N PRO A 322 28.77 -4.16 2.28
CA PRO A 322 30.04 -3.53 2.64
C PRO A 322 29.85 -2.08 3.13
N ILE A 323 28.99 -1.88 4.12
CA ILE A 323 28.63 -0.56 4.66
C ILE A 323 29.11 -0.32 6.09
N PHE A 324 29.52 -1.37 6.79
CA PHE A 324 29.95 -1.29 8.19
C PHE A 324 31.46 -1.07 8.29
N SER A 325 31.90 -0.44 9.38
CA SER A 325 33.30 -0.13 9.66
C SER A 325 34.10 -1.33 10.18
N THR A 326 33.83 -2.53 9.68
CA THR A 326 34.54 -3.76 10.02
C THR A 326 35.59 -4.10 8.97
N SER A 327 36.48 -5.05 9.28
CA SER A 327 37.50 -5.51 8.33
C SER A 327 36.92 -6.11 7.04
N SER A 328 35.76 -6.75 7.14
CA SER A 328 35.04 -7.36 6.01
C SER A 328 34.11 -6.38 5.28
N GLY A 329 33.87 -5.20 5.88
CA GLY A 329 32.81 -4.26 5.50
C GLY A 329 31.40 -4.72 5.91
N LYS A 330 31.24 -5.96 6.41
CA LYS A 330 29.97 -6.59 6.77
C LYS A 330 29.77 -6.57 8.29
N LEU A 331 28.57 -6.93 8.74
CA LEU A 331 28.33 -7.06 10.17
C LEU A 331 28.93 -8.39 10.67
N ASP A 332 30.01 -8.29 11.44
CA ASP A 332 30.76 -9.45 11.94
C ASP A 332 30.17 -10.06 13.23
N THR A 333 29.12 -9.44 13.78
CA THR A 333 28.46 -9.87 15.02
C THR A 333 27.02 -10.31 14.77
N ALA A 334 26.51 -11.20 15.63
CA ALA A 334 25.10 -11.55 15.62
C ALA A 334 24.26 -10.31 15.91
N TYR A 335 23.24 -10.06 15.08
CA TYR A 335 22.38 -8.89 15.21
C TYR A 335 20.94 -9.25 14.83
N MET A 336 20.05 -9.26 15.84
CA MET A 336 18.67 -9.70 15.65
C MET A 336 17.71 -8.60 15.20
N ASN A 337 17.97 -7.32 15.50
CA ASN A 337 17.06 -6.25 15.09
C ASN A 337 17.08 -6.01 13.57
N ASN A 338 16.25 -5.09 13.08
CA ASN A 338 16.12 -4.87 11.64
C ASN A 338 17.43 -4.35 11.03
N ALA A 339 17.87 -5.01 9.96
CA ALA A 339 18.97 -4.59 9.12
C ALA A 339 18.59 -4.93 7.67
N VAL A 340 17.58 -4.23 7.18
CA VAL A 340 16.95 -4.48 5.88
C VAL A 340 16.73 -3.18 5.10
N MET A 341 16.91 -3.24 3.78
CA MET A 341 16.60 -2.14 2.87
C MET A 341 15.95 -2.68 1.59
N GLY A 342 15.04 -1.92 0.99
CA GLY A 342 14.37 -2.32 -0.25
C GLY A 342 15.22 -2.01 -1.49
N ILE A 343 15.44 -3.01 -2.33
CA ILE A 343 15.99 -2.85 -3.69
C ILE A 343 14.83 -2.54 -4.63
N PRO A 344 14.75 -1.34 -5.23
CA PRO A 344 13.76 -1.07 -6.25
C PRO A 344 14.14 -1.74 -7.55
N ILE A 345 13.18 -2.45 -8.14
CA ILE A 345 13.28 -2.92 -9.51
C ILE A 345 12.72 -1.84 -10.44
N ALA A 346 13.33 -1.65 -11.61
CA ALA A 346 12.77 -0.78 -12.63
C ALA A 346 11.31 -1.20 -12.92
N PRO A 347 10.37 -0.25 -13.04
CA PRO A 347 8.95 -0.58 -13.09
C PRO A 347 8.60 -1.35 -14.37
N PHE A 348 7.72 -2.34 -14.23
CA PHE A 348 7.14 -3.04 -15.37
C PHE A 348 5.81 -2.41 -15.75
N THR A 349 5.52 -2.27 -17.04
CA THR A 349 4.13 -2.09 -17.46
C THR A 349 3.40 -3.41 -17.30
N ILE A 350 2.28 -3.44 -16.58
CA ILE A 350 1.57 -4.69 -16.24
C ILE A 350 1.20 -5.50 -17.49
N SER A 351 0.63 -4.86 -18.51
CA SER A 351 0.27 -5.50 -19.78
C SER A 351 1.47 -6.16 -20.50
N ALA A 352 2.70 -5.68 -20.26
CA ALA A 352 3.89 -6.20 -20.91
C ALA A 352 4.28 -7.60 -20.42
N PHE A 353 3.94 -7.97 -19.18
CA PHE A 353 4.30 -9.27 -18.61
C PHE A 353 3.92 -10.46 -19.50
N ARG A 354 2.77 -10.40 -20.19
CA ARG A 354 2.34 -11.47 -21.09
C ARG A 354 3.35 -11.69 -22.23
N ALA A 355 3.82 -10.61 -22.86
CA ALA A 355 4.68 -10.67 -24.03
C ALA A 355 6.18 -10.77 -23.71
N THR A 356 6.65 -10.18 -22.61
CA THR A 356 8.08 -10.16 -22.25
C THR A 356 8.61 -11.58 -21.99
N PRO A 357 9.69 -12.02 -22.66
CA PRO A 357 10.34 -13.29 -22.39
C PRO A 357 10.75 -13.45 -20.92
N LEU A 358 10.64 -14.67 -20.38
CA LEU A 358 10.98 -14.93 -18.97
C LEU A 358 12.43 -14.54 -18.64
N ARG A 359 13.36 -14.77 -19.59
CA ARG A 359 14.78 -14.38 -19.45
C ARG A 359 14.97 -12.89 -19.18
N GLU A 360 14.19 -12.02 -19.83
CA GLU A 360 14.35 -10.56 -19.71
C GLU A 360 13.85 -10.07 -18.36
N ILE A 361 12.71 -10.60 -17.90
CA ILE A 361 12.18 -10.31 -16.56
C ILE A 361 13.22 -10.76 -15.51
N ALA A 362 13.77 -11.96 -15.63
CA ALA A 362 14.77 -12.50 -14.70
C ALA A 362 16.08 -11.67 -14.70
N LEU A 363 16.56 -11.26 -15.87
CA LEU A 363 17.73 -10.37 -15.99
C LEU A 363 17.47 -9.01 -15.34
N GLN A 364 16.27 -8.43 -15.49
CA GLN A 364 15.95 -7.15 -14.86
C GLN A 364 15.99 -7.23 -13.33
N PHE A 365 15.51 -8.33 -12.73
CA PHE A 365 15.70 -8.57 -11.30
C PHE A 365 17.17 -8.67 -10.92
N ARG A 366 17.94 -9.46 -11.68
CA ARG A 366 19.38 -9.64 -11.47
C ARG A 366 20.16 -8.31 -11.55
N HIS A 367 19.92 -7.53 -12.60
CA HIS A 367 20.58 -6.24 -12.83
C HIS A 367 20.29 -5.26 -11.70
N ALA A 368 19.04 -5.18 -11.25
CA ALA A 368 18.69 -4.32 -10.12
C ALA A 368 19.43 -4.72 -8.84
N ILE A 369 19.54 -6.03 -8.55
CA ILE A 369 20.30 -6.53 -7.39
C ILE A 369 21.79 -6.19 -7.52
N LEU A 370 22.39 -6.42 -8.68
CA LEU A 370 23.81 -6.15 -8.93
C LEU A 370 24.11 -4.64 -8.84
N ALA A 371 23.31 -3.81 -9.50
CA ALA A 371 23.45 -2.35 -9.48
C ALA A 371 23.33 -1.80 -8.06
N TYR A 372 22.33 -2.26 -7.30
CA TYR A 372 22.15 -1.86 -5.90
C TYR A 372 23.31 -2.30 -5.01
N THR A 373 23.88 -3.49 -5.27
CA THR A 373 25.02 -4.02 -4.51
C THR A 373 26.32 -3.28 -4.84
N ALA A 374 26.50 -2.85 -6.08
CA ALA A 374 27.69 -2.14 -6.53
C ALA A 374 27.74 -0.68 -6.02
N ASP A 375 26.59 -0.01 -5.87
CA ASP A 375 26.50 1.37 -5.38
C ASP A 375 26.47 1.44 -3.84
N VAL A 376 27.65 1.22 -3.24
CA VAL A 376 27.85 1.25 -1.78
C VAL A 376 27.53 2.62 -1.19
N ASP A 377 27.91 3.71 -1.85
CA ASP A 377 27.68 5.07 -1.34
C ASP A 377 26.21 5.47 -1.42
N GLY A 378 25.50 5.10 -2.49
CA GLY A 378 24.06 5.24 -2.57
C GLY A 378 23.34 4.41 -1.51
N LEU A 379 23.83 3.21 -1.18
CA LEU A 379 23.29 2.39 -0.10
C LEU A 379 23.51 3.05 1.27
N LYS A 380 24.70 3.59 1.55
CA LYS A 380 24.96 4.35 2.77
C LYS A 380 24.01 5.56 2.88
N ARG A 381 23.77 6.27 1.78
CA ARG A 381 22.80 7.39 1.74
C ARG A 381 21.35 6.94 1.99
N ASP A 382 20.92 5.79 1.46
CA ASP A 382 19.61 5.21 1.76
C ASP A 382 19.45 4.93 3.27
N VAL A 383 20.48 4.33 3.89
CA VAL A 383 20.50 4.03 5.33
C VAL A 383 20.50 5.32 6.16
N GLN A 384 21.37 6.27 5.84
CA GLN A 384 21.43 7.59 6.50
C GLN A 384 20.09 8.32 6.42
N TRP A 385 19.50 8.38 5.22
CA TRP A 385 18.20 9.03 5.03
C TRP A 385 17.12 8.36 5.88
N ARG A 386 17.06 7.02 5.89
CA ARG A 386 16.05 6.29 6.68
C ARG A 386 16.25 6.51 8.19
N CYS A 387 17.49 6.48 8.65
CA CYS A 387 17.86 6.77 10.03
C CYS A 387 17.50 8.21 10.46
N ALA A 388 17.77 9.19 9.62
CA ALA A 388 17.48 10.60 9.89
C ALA A 388 15.98 10.95 9.75
N ASN A 389 15.20 10.13 9.02
CA ASN A 389 13.79 10.36 8.74
C ASN A 389 12.91 9.16 9.15
N PRO A 390 12.95 8.74 10.43
CA PRO A 390 12.31 7.52 10.91
C PRO A 390 10.78 7.51 10.73
N THR A 391 10.15 8.69 10.69
CA THR A 391 8.70 8.88 10.58
C THR A 391 8.26 9.45 9.23
N ALA A 392 9.18 9.63 8.27
CA ALA A 392 8.82 10.22 6.98
C ALA A 392 7.89 9.32 6.16
N MET A 393 6.77 9.91 5.72
CA MET A 393 5.80 9.26 4.86
C MET A 393 6.26 9.32 3.40
N ALA A 394 7.11 8.37 3.01
CA ALA A 394 7.52 8.20 1.61
C ALA A 394 6.67 7.12 0.92
N PHE A 395 6.31 7.36 -0.33
CA PHE A 395 5.41 6.48 -1.10
C PHE A 395 6.24 5.47 -1.88
N PRO A 396 5.82 4.19 -1.95
CA PRO A 396 6.60 3.14 -2.60
C PRO A 396 6.45 3.12 -4.14
N CYS A 397 5.57 3.98 -4.68
CA CYS A 397 5.45 4.22 -6.11
C CYS A 397 4.78 5.59 -6.37
N PRO A 398 4.87 6.13 -7.60
CA PRO A 398 4.17 7.35 -8.00
C PRO A 398 2.65 7.21 -8.01
N ALA A 399 1.94 8.33 -8.04
CA ALA A 399 0.50 8.33 -8.29
C ALA A 399 0.19 7.73 -9.67
N GLY A 400 -0.83 6.89 -9.77
CA GLY A 400 -1.16 6.14 -10.99
C GLY A 400 -0.46 4.80 -11.15
N ALA A 401 0.51 4.47 -10.29
CA ALA A 401 1.21 3.19 -10.32
C ALA A 401 0.65 2.19 -9.29
N GLU A 402 1.12 0.95 -9.36
CA GLU A 402 0.93 -0.08 -8.34
C GLU A 402 2.25 -0.43 -7.69
N TYR A 403 2.14 -0.97 -6.48
CA TYR A 403 3.27 -1.42 -5.71
C TYR A 403 3.10 -2.88 -5.32
N SER A 404 4.16 -3.66 -5.47
CA SER A 404 4.30 -5.00 -4.92
C SER A 404 5.63 -5.12 -4.20
N MET A 405 5.66 -5.90 -3.13
CA MET A 405 6.90 -6.29 -2.47
C MET A 405 6.96 -7.80 -2.43
N GLN A 406 8.12 -8.35 -2.74
CA GLN A 406 8.37 -9.77 -2.59
C GLN A 406 9.57 -9.99 -1.66
N THR A 407 9.29 -10.38 -0.42
CA THR A 407 10.34 -10.76 0.53
C THR A 407 10.79 -12.19 0.28
N ASN A 408 12.08 -12.47 0.45
CA ASN A 408 12.65 -13.79 0.15
C ASN A 408 13.42 -14.34 1.35
N TRP A 409 12.87 -15.37 1.99
CA TRP A 409 13.37 -15.93 3.24
C TRP A 409 14.24 -17.18 3.03
N ARG A 410 14.58 -17.53 1.78
CA ARG A 410 15.39 -18.73 1.49
C ARG A 410 16.71 -18.75 2.25
N SER A 411 17.37 -17.59 2.38
CA SER A 411 18.61 -17.45 3.16
C SER A 411 18.45 -17.68 4.67
N ALA A 412 17.21 -17.70 5.18
CA ALA A 412 16.91 -18.05 6.56
C ALA A 412 17.01 -19.57 6.82
N LYS A 413 16.88 -20.41 5.77
CA LYS A 413 17.05 -21.86 5.86
C LYS A 413 16.21 -22.48 6.98
N PHE A 414 14.95 -22.06 7.13
CA PHE A 414 14.10 -22.50 8.23
C PHE A 414 13.79 -24.01 8.22
N ALA A 415 13.88 -24.68 7.06
CA ALA A 415 13.78 -26.14 7.00
C ALA A 415 15.00 -26.88 7.59
N GLU A 416 16.13 -26.20 7.78
CA GLU A 416 17.35 -26.74 8.38
C GLU A 416 17.35 -26.59 9.92
N LEU A 417 16.33 -25.97 10.51
CA LEU A 417 16.18 -25.90 11.97
C LEU A 417 15.98 -27.30 12.54
N ASP A 418 16.83 -27.68 13.49
CA ASP A 418 16.79 -28.99 14.16
C ASP A 418 16.28 -28.85 15.59
N PHE A 419 15.02 -29.22 15.80
CA PHE A 419 14.40 -29.21 17.13
C PHE A 419 14.57 -30.55 17.88
N SER A 420 15.41 -31.47 17.39
CA SER A 420 15.51 -32.83 17.95
C SER A 420 15.95 -32.85 19.42
N GLY A 421 16.69 -31.83 19.87
CA GLY A 421 17.04 -31.65 21.28
C GLY A 421 15.84 -31.49 22.24
N ALA A 422 14.67 -31.11 21.69
CA ALA A 422 13.43 -30.99 22.44
C ALA A 422 12.50 -32.21 22.30
N LEU A 423 12.94 -33.32 21.70
CA LEU A 423 12.11 -34.53 21.62
C LEU A 423 11.77 -35.08 23.02
N VAL A 424 10.51 -35.52 23.18
CA VAL A 424 10.05 -36.23 24.39
C VAL A 424 10.57 -37.67 24.39
N ASP A 425 10.48 -38.35 23.24
CA ASP A 425 11.01 -39.71 23.04
C ASP A 425 12.33 -39.66 22.25
N VAL A 426 13.46 -39.76 22.95
CA VAL A 426 14.79 -39.81 22.33
C VAL A 426 14.97 -41.17 21.67
N LYS A 427 14.51 -41.30 20.43
CA LYS A 427 14.91 -42.39 19.53
C LYS A 427 16.13 -41.92 18.73
N PRO A 428 17.26 -42.64 18.71
CA PRO A 428 18.52 -42.19 18.10
C PRO A 428 18.39 -41.71 16.65
N ASP A 429 17.45 -42.27 15.89
CA ASP A 429 17.27 -42.00 14.46
C ASP A 429 16.14 -41.01 14.13
N ARG A 430 15.34 -40.57 15.11
CA ARG A 430 14.22 -39.64 14.85
C ARG A 430 14.73 -38.20 14.85
N LYS A 431 14.59 -37.51 13.72
CA LYS A 431 14.81 -36.06 13.62
C LYS A 431 13.49 -35.31 13.70
N ALA A 432 13.47 -34.18 14.40
CA ALA A 432 12.34 -33.25 14.44
C ALA A 432 12.54 -32.17 13.37
N ARG A 433 11.92 -32.34 12.20
CA ARG A 433 12.09 -31.48 11.03
C ARG A 433 10.97 -30.46 10.93
N VAL A 434 11.32 -29.24 10.50
CA VAL A 434 10.32 -28.25 10.10
C VAL A 434 9.76 -28.65 8.73
N VAL A 435 8.47 -29.00 8.70
CA VAL A 435 7.75 -29.44 7.49
C VAL A 435 6.90 -28.33 6.86
N LEU A 436 6.61 -27.27 7.60
CA LEU A 436 5.91 -26.10 7.10
C LEU A 436 6.41 -24.84 7.81
N VAL A 437 6.62 -23.79 7.03
CA VAL A 437 6.73 -22.42 7.53
C VAL A 437 5.64 -21.57 6.92
N ASN A 438 4.95 -20.79 7.73
CA ASN A 438 3.99 -19.80 7.28
C ASN A 438 4.18 -18.48 8.03
N ALA A 439 3.66 -17.38 7.48
CA ALA A 439 3.70 -16.07 8.11
C ALA A 439 2.34 -15.40 8.00
N ALA A 440 1.82 -14.92 9.13
CA ALA A 440 0.59 -14.16 9.19
C ALA A 440 0.89 -12.74 9.66
N VAL A 441 0.66 -11.78 8.77
CA VAL A 441 0.66 -10.35 9.10
C VAL A 441 -0.73 -10.00 9.65
N LYS A 442 -0.81 -9.66 10.94
CA LYS A 442 -2.08 -9.39 11.64
C LYS A 442 -2.62 -8.00 11.33
N SER A 443 -1.74 -7.00 11.26
CA SER A 443 -2.03 -5.59 10.93
C SER A 443 -1.36 -5.20 9.61
N ASN A 444 -1.91 -4.25 8.86
CA ASN A 444 -1.30 -3.71 7.63
C ASN A 444 -1.03 -4.73 6.52
N LYS A 445 -2.02 -5.57 6.22
CA LYS A 445 -2.00 -6.48 5.08
C LYS A 445 -1.79 -5.71 3.77
N MET A 446 -0.65 -5.94 3.12
CA MET A 446 -0.29 -5.29 1.87
C MET A 446 -0.85 -6.08 0.67
N ARG A 447 -1.78 -5.47 -0.06
CA ARG A 447 -2.27 -6.00 -1.34
C ARG A 447 -1.08 -6.21 -2.27
N ASP A 448 -1.05 -7.35 -2.96
CA ASP A 448 0.03 -7.76 -3.87
C ASP A 448 1.39 -7.95 -3.19
N GLY A 449 1.42 -7.99 -1.85
CA GLY A 449 2.57 -8.43 -1.09
C GLY A 449 2.73 -9.95 -1.09
N GLY A 450 3.96 -10.42 -1.26
CA GLY A 450 4.30 -11.83 -1.24
C GLY A 450 5.59 -12.12 -0.46
N VAL A 451 5.73 -13.38 -0.08
CA VAL A 451 6.88 -13.92 0.66
C VAL A 451 7.29 -15.26 0.05
N VAL A 452 8.58 -15.45 -0.24
CA VAL A 452 9.15 -16.80 -0.41
C VAL A 452 9.47 -17.30 1.00
N LEU A 453 8.65 -18.18 1.55
CA LEU A 453 8.60 -18.54 2.97
C LEU A 453 9.76 -19.43 3.40
N PHE A 454 9.92 -20.55 2.70
CA PHE A 454 10.94 -21.56 2.98
C PHE A 454 11.12 -22.48 1.78
N GLU A 455 12.12 -23.34 1.83
CA GLU A 455 12.30 -24.41 0.85
C GLU A 455 12.56 -25.73 1.57
N THR A 456 11.93 -26.78 1.04
CA THR A 456 12.16 -28.18 1.40
C THR A 456 13.18 -28.78 0.44
N ASP A 457 13.51 -30.06 0.59
CA ASP A 457 14.38 -30.77 -0.36
C ASP A 457 13.80 -30.78 -1.78
N GLU A 458 12.47 -30.75 -1.91
CA GLU A 458 11.77 -30.94 -3.19
C GLU A 458 11.22 -29.64 -3.81
N ALA A 459 10.85 -28.65 -2.99
CA ALA A 459 10.16 -27.45 -3.46
C ALA A 459 10.44 -26.19 -2.65
N VAL A 460 10.24 -25.05 -3.32
CA VAL A 460 10.18 -23.72 -2.73
C VAL A 460 8.72 -23.36 -2.49
N TRP A 461 8.41 -22.83 -1.31
CA TRP A 461 7.07 -22.45 -0.89
C TRP A 461 6.95 -20.94 -0.77
N MET A 462 5.90 -20.37 -1.36
CA MET A 462 5.64 -18.94 -1.35
C MET A 462 4.24 -18.65 -0.81
N GLY A 463 4.08 -17.56 -0.07
CA GLY A 463 2.78 -16.98 0.26
C GLY A 463 2.55 -15.73 -0.58
N GLN A 464 1.33 -15.55 -1.08
CA GLN A 464 0.93 -14.34 -1.79
C GLN A 464 -0.43 -13.85 -1.27
N LEU A 465 -0.54 -12.55 -1.07
CA LEU A 465 -1.80 -11.87 -0.79
C LEU A 465 -2.27 -11.08 -2.03
N LYS A 466 -3.49 -11.34 -2.51
CA LYS A 466 -4.11 -10.58 -3.62
C LYS A 466 -5.61 -10.40 -3.35
N GLY A 467 -6.24 -9.53 -4.12
CA GLY A 467 -7.71 -9.46 -4.13
C GLY A 467 -8.32 -10.76 -4.66
N GLU A 468 -9.52 -11.10 -4.21
CA GLU A 468 -10.19 -12.37 -4.56
C GLU A 468 -10.48 -12.47 -6.06
N GLN A 469 -10.95 -11.37 -6.68
CA GLN A 469 -11.23 -11.35 -8.12
C GLN A 469 -9.94 -11.45 -8.93
N ASP A 470 -8.89 -10.80 -8.45
CA ASP A 470 -7.57 -10.86 -9.07
C ASP A 470 -6.97 -12.27 -8.98
N TRP A 471 -7.17 -12.96 -7.84
CA TRP A 471 -6.78 -14.37 -7.69
C TRP A 471 -7.50 -15.30 -8.65
N GLN A 472 -8.81 -15.13 -8.84
CA GLN A 472 -9.58 -15.94 -9.79
C GLN A 472 -9.02 -15.81 -11.21
N SER A 473 -8.68 -14.58 -11.61
CA SER A 473 -8.13 -14.28 -12.92
C SER A 473 -6.71 -14.82 -13.10
N ALA A 474 -5.84 -14.62 -12.10
CA ALA A 474 -4.47 -15.12 -12.11
C ALA A 474 -4.43 -16.66 -12.11
N THR A 475 -5.30 -17.32 -11.34
CA THR A 475 -5.37 -18.79 -11.26
C THR A 475 -5.80 -19.40 -12.59
N ALA A 476 -6.72 -18.76 -13.32
CA ALA A 476 -7.12 -19.23 -14.64
C ALA A 476 -5.94 -19.25 -15.63
N VAL A 477 -5.09 -18.21 -15.60
CA VAL A 477 -3.87 -18.16 -16.42
C VAL A 477 -2.81 -19.15 -15.94
N PHE A 478 -2.64 -19.29 -14.62
CA PHE A 478 -1.72 -20.25 -14.02
C PHE A 478 -2.05 -21.70 -14.41
N LEU A 479 -3.33 -22.08 -14.37
CA LEU A 479 -3.75 -23.42 -14.78
C LEU A 479 -3.58 -23.64 -16.29
N ALA A 480 -3.80 -22.60 -17.10
CA ALA A 480 -3.57 -22.65 -18.54
C ALA A 480 -2.07 -22.76 -18.90
N SER A 481 -1.16 -22.24 -18.07
CA SER A 481 0.29 -22.31 -18.31
C SER A 481 0.95 -23.58 -17.75
N THR A 482 0.27 -24.32 -16.87
CA THR A 482 0.82 -25.51 -16.17
C THR A 482 0.36 -26.86 -16.74
N HIS A 483 -0.60 -26.92 -17.68
CA HIS A 483 -1.03 -28.18 -18.30
C HIS A 483 -1.16 -28.15 -19.82
N ILE A 484 -0.64 -29.23 -20.44
CA ILE A 484 -1.05 -29.79 -21.72
C ILE A 484 -2.55 -30.17 -21.63
N ASP A 485 -3.33 -29.65 -22.58
CA ASP A 485 -4.74 -29.96 -22.89
C ASP A 485 -5.83 -29.50 -21.88
N PRO A 486 -6.53 -28.38 -22.17
CA PRO A 486 -7.62 -27.84 -21.34
C PRO A 486 -8.85 -28.76 -21.19
N MET A 487 -8.95 -29.85 -21.94
CA MET A 487 -10.20 -30.63 -22.05
C MET A 487 -10.45 -31.65 -20.93
N ARG A 488 -9.46 -32.02 -20.10
CA ARG A 488 -9.67 -33.10 -19.11
C ARG A 488 -10.30 -32.67 -17.78
N VAL A 489 -10.22 -31.39 -17.41
CA VAL A 489 -10.77 -30.90 -16.13
C VAL A 489 -12.24 -30.47 -16.28
N LEU A 490 -12.62 -29.91 -17.43
CA LEU A 490 -14.02 -29.51 -17.68
C LEU A 490 -14.96 -30.72 -17.87
N ILE A 491 -14.44 -31.86 -18.36
CA ILE A 491 -15.24 -33.07 -18.59
C ILE A 491 -15.54 -33.84 -17.29
N ARG A 492 -14.69 -33.77 -16.25
CA ARG A 492 -14.94 -34.49 -14.98
C ARG A 492 -15.99 -33.83 -14.09
N THR A 493 -16.14 -32.51 -14.17
CA THR A 493 -17.14 -31.77 -13.39
C THR A 493 -18.54 -31.84 -14.05
N SER A 494 -18.63 -31.80 -15.37
CA SER A 494 -19.91 -31.91 -16.09
C SER A 494 -20.47 -33.34 -16.12
N THR A 495 -19.62 -34.37 -16.15
CA THR A 495 -20.08 -35.78 -16.21
C THR A 495 -20.63 -36.29 -14.87
N ARG A 496 -20.18 -35.74 -13.73
CA ARG A 496 -20.74 -36.06 -12.40
C ARG A 496 -22.10 -35.41 -12.11
N LEU A 497 -22.39 -34.27 -12.75
CA LEU A 497 -23.69 -33.60 -12.64
C LEU A 497 -24.75 -34.18 -13.59
N LEU A 498 -24.36 -34.76 -14.73
CA LEU A 498 -25.28 -35.39 -15.69
C LEU A 498 -25.62 -36.86 -15.39
N LEU A 499 -24.82 -37.58 -14.59
CA LEU A 499 -25.10 -38.98 -14.22
C LEU A 499 -25.91 -39.15 -12.93
N ARG A 500 -26.18 -38.09 -12.15
CA ARG A 500 -27.03 -38.16 -10.95
C ARG A 500 -28.48 -37.73 -11.15
N SER A 501 -28.88 -37.29 -12.35
CA SER A 501 -30.26 -36.88 -12.66
C SER A 501 -31.05 -37.90 -13.51
N ARG A 502 -30.50 -39.08 -13.81
CA ARG A 502 -31.15 -40.08 -14.70
C ARG A 502 -31.49 -41.45 -14.08
N THR A 503 -31.37 -41.64 -12.77
CA THR A 503 -31.77 -42.91 -12.09
C THR A 503 -32.65 -42.70 -10.85
N ALA A 504 -33.68 -41.86 -10.97
CA ALA A 504 -34.77 -41.82 -10.00
C ALA A 504 -36.09 -41.56 -10.74
N GLY A 505 -36.68 -42.63 -11.28
CA GLY A 505 -37.95 -42.53 -12.00
C GLY A 505 -38.40 -43.84 -12.63
N ALA A 506 -38.72 -44.85 -11.82
CA ALA A 506 -39.64 -45.92 -12.19
C ALA A 506 -39.95 -46.82 -10.98
N ILE A 507 -41.07 -46.59 -10.31
CA ILE A 507 -41.74 -47.63 -9.51
C ILE A 507 -43.13 -47.80 -10.14
N ARG A 508 -43.40 -48.99 -10.69
CA ARG A 508 -44.73 -49.50 -11.04
C ARG A 508 -44.99 -50.80 -10.27
N PRO A 509 -46.26 -51.10 -9.93
CA PRO A 509 -46.63 -52.10 -8.93
C PRO A 509 -46.73 -53.50 -9.54
N ALA A 510 -46.44 -54.53 -8.74
CA ALA A 510 -46.62 -55.93 -9.11
C ALA A 510 -47.93 -56.50 -8.53
N SER A 511 -48.64 -57.22 -9.38
CA SER A 511 -49.95 -57.86 -9.24
C SER A 511 -49.90 -59.24 -8.57
N HIS A 512 -51.05 -59.66 -8.03
CA HIS A 512 -51.37 -60.98 -7.48
C HIS A 512 -51.33 -62.17 -8.49
N SER A 513 -50.99 -63.37 -7.98
CA SER A 513 -51.50 -64.71 -8.40
C SER A 513 -51.08 -65.76 -7.33
N THR A 514 -51.94 -66.31 -6.46
CA THR A 514 -52.87 -67.49 -6.54
C THR A 514 -52.24 -68.91 -6.57
N HIS A 515 -52.53 -69.70 -5.50
CA HIS A 515 -52.63 -71.19 -5.33
C HIS A 515 -51.40 -72.10 -5.67
N GLU A 516 -51.02 -73.20 -4.97
CA GLU A 516 -51.57 -74.09 -3.92
C GLU A 516 -50.43 -75.00 -3.32
N PRO A 517 -50.58 -75.70 -2.16
CA PRO A 517 -49.52 -76.48 -1.49
C PRO A 517 -49.68 -78.01 -1.60
N PRO A 518 -48.68 -78.82 -1.15
CA PRO A 518 -49.00 -80.05 -0.40
C PRO A 518 -48.09 -80.26 0.82
N GLU A 519 -48.61 -80.33 2.05
CA GLU A 519 -49.11 -81.56 2.69
C GLU A 519 -48.10 -82.73 2.72
N ASP A 520 -47.05 -82.65 3.56
CA ASP A 520 -46.52 -83.86 4.24
C ASP A 520 -45.65 -83.60 5.47
N TYR A 521 -45.23 -82.36 5.75
CA TYR A 521 -44.24 -82.11 6.82
C TYR A 521 -44.82 -82.01 8.25
N PHE A 522 -46.14 -81.87 8.41
CA PHE A 522 -46.76 -81.57 9.72
C PHE A 522 -47.29 -82.80 10.48
N ARG A 523 -47.32 -83.99 9.90
CA ARG A 523 -47.98 -85.16 10.52
C ARG A 523 -47.19 -85.85 11.65
N LYS A 524 -45.91 -85.51 11.87
CA LYS A 524 -45.05 -86.18 12.87
C LYS A 524 -44.61 -85.31 14.05
N MET A 525 -44.99 -84.05 14.12
CA MET A 525 -44.58 -83.17 15.23
C MET A 525 -45.65 -83.17 16.34
N LYS A 526 -45.37 -83.88 17.45
CA LYS A 526 -46.28 -83.96 18.62
C LYS A 526 -46.72 -82.56 19.07
N ARG A 527 -48.03 -82.35 19.21
CA ARG A 527 -48.72 -81.07 19.50
C ARG A 527 -48.05 -80.24 20.61
N GLY A 528 -47.53 -80.89 21.66
CA GLY A 528 -46.80 -80.23 22.75
C GLY A 528 -45.46 -79.60 22.34
N LYS A 529 -44.70 -80.23 21.42
CA LYS A 529 -43.41 -79.74 20.94
C LYS A 529 -43.59 -78.54 19.99
N LEU A 530 -44.63 -78.56 19.16
CA LEU A 530 -44.99 -77.44 18.28
C LEU A 530 -45.43 -76.20 19.10
N ILE A 531 -46.23 -76.39 20.15
CA ILE A 531 -46.63 -75.29 21.05
C ILE A 531 -45.43 -74.70 21.79
N GLN A 532 -44.46 -75.52 22.20
CA GLN A 532 -43.27 -75.04 22.90
C GLN A 532 -42.33 -74.26 21.97
N ILE A 533 -42.13 -74.73 20.73
CA ILE A 533 -41.35 -74.02 19.71
C ILE A 533 -42.06 -72.71 19.34
N LEU A 534 -43.37 -72.72 19.10
CA LEU A 534 -44.12 -71.50 18.80
C LEU A 534 -44.05 -70.48 19.94
N LYS A 535 -44.24 -70.90 21.20
CA LYS A 535 -44.11 -70.02 22.37
C LYS A 535 -42.69 -69.45 22.50
N GLY A 536 -41.66 -70.26 22.29
CA GLY A 536 -40.26 -69.82 22.29
C GLY A 536 -39.95 -68.84 21.16
N THR A 537 -40.50 -69.08 19.96
CA THR A 537 -40.30 -68.22 18.78
C THR A 537 -41.05 -66.90 18.92
N THR A 538 -42.27 -66.91 19.51
CA THR A 538 -43.02 -65.68 19.82
C THR A 538 -42.33 -64.88 20.92
N ALA A 539 -41.77 -65.53 21.94
CA ALA A 539 -40.98 -64.84 22.97
C ALA A 539 -39.70 -64.21 22.38
N ASP A 540 -38.94 -64.95 21.57
CA ASP A 540 -37.75 -64.44 20.87
C ASP A 540 -38.08 -63.29 19.91
N PHE A 541 -39.20 -63.40 19.18
CA PHE A 541 -39.68 -62.33 18.30
C PHE A 541 -40.06 -61.07 19.09
N ASN A 542 -40.78 -61.22 20.20
CA ASN A 542 -41.16 -60.08 21.04
C ASN A 542 -39.93 -59.42 21.70
N THR A 543 -38.93 -60.20 22.11
CA THR A 543 -37.66 -59.66 22.63
C THR A 543 -36.89 -58.91 21.55
N LYS A 544 -36.84 -59.44 20.32
CA LYS A 544 -36.19 -58.76 19.18
C LYS A 544 -36.94 -57.49 18.77
N LEU A 545 -38.26 -57.51 18.79
CA LEU A 545 -39.10 -56.33 18.50
C LEU A 545 -38.86 -55.23 19.55
N ALA A 546 -38.89 -55.57 20.84
CA ALA A 546 -38.58 -54.62 21.92
C ALA A 546 -37.16 -54.05 21.82
N ALA A 547 -36.17 -54.86 21.42
CA ALA A 547 -34.81 -54.40 21.19
C ALA A 547 -34.68 -53.47 19.97
N ILE A 548 -35.50 -53.66 18.94
CA ILE A 548 -35.56 -52.77 17.77
C ILE A 548 -36.25 -51.45 18.15
N GLU A 549 -37.37 -51.51 18.88
CA GLU A 549 -38.07 -50.33 19.39
C GLU A 549 -37.15 -49.49 20.27
N ALA A 550 -36.44 -50.10 21.22
CA ALA A 550 -35.47 -49.40 22.07
C ALA A 550 -34.34 -48.72 21.26
N LYS A 551 -33.81 -49.37 20.22
CA LYS A 551 -32.80 -48.77 19.32
C LYS A 551 -33.38 -47.63 18.47
N PHE A 552 -34.65 -47.71 18.11
CA PHE A 552 -35.33 -46.67 17.36
C PHE A 552 -35.57 -45.45 18.24
N ASP A 553 -36.01 -45.65 19.48
CA ASP A 553 -36.21 -44.60 20.49
C ASP A 553 -34.88 -43.92 20.88
N GLU A 554 -33.79 -44.69 21.01
CA GLU A 554 -32.45 -44.14 21.25
C GLU A 554 -32.00 -43.22 20.09
N LYS A 555 -32.19 -43.66 18.84
CA LYS A 555 -31.89 -42.84 17.65
C LYS A 555 -32.77 -41.60 17.56
N LEU A 556 -34.07 -41.73 17.86
CA LEU A 556 -35.00 -40.60 17.89
C LEU A 556 -34.59 -39.57 18.93
N THR A 557 -34.18 -40.03 20.11
CA THR A 557 -33.70 -39.16 21.19
C THR A 557 -32.41 -38.45 20.80
N LYS A 558 -31.47 -39.15 20.16
CA LYS A 558 -30.23 -38.53 19.65
C LYS A 558 -30.50 -37.50 18.55
N LEU A 559 -31.37 -37.82 17.59
CA LEU A 559 -31.78 -36.87 16.53
C LEU A 559 -32.55 -35.67 17.08
N ALA A 560 -33.30 -35.84 18.17
CA ALA A 560 -33.96 -34.74 18.85
C ALA A 560 -32.95 -33.80 19.54
N ALA A 561 -31.90 -34.35 20.16
CA ALA A 561 -30.81 -33.58 20.75
C ALA A 561 -30.01 -32.82 19.68
N GLU A 562 -29.61 -33.48 18.59
CA GLU A 562 -28.91 -32.83 17.47
C GLU A 562 -29.76 -31.71 16.83
N ASN A 563 -31.07 -31.90 16.70
CA ASN A 563 -31.97 -30.83 16.24
C ASN A 563 -32.10 -29.66 17.23
N ALA A 564 -31.98 -29.89 18.53
CA ALA A 564 -31.97 -28.84 19.54
C ALA A 564 -30.67 -28.02 19.46
N ASP A 565 -29.53 -28.68 19.32
CA ASP A 565 -28.23 -28.04 19.15
C ASP A 565 -28.16 -27.20 17.87
N LEU A 566 -28.64 -27.75 16.74
CA LEU A 566 -28.72 -27.00 15.48
C LEU A 566 -29.65 -25.78 15.58
N LYS A 567 -30.77 -25.87 16.31
CA LYS A 567 -31.64 -24.71 16.56
C LYS A 567 -30.94 -23.65 17.40
N GLN A 568 -30.13 -24.06 18.37
CA GLN A 568 -29.34 -23.14 19.18
C GLN A 568 -28.25 -22.47 18.34
N GLU A 569 -27.55 -23.22 17.48
CA GLU A 569 -26.52 -22.68 16.58
C GLU A 569 -27.11 -21.70 15.56
N ILE A 570 -28.27 -22.01 14.97
CA ILE A 570 -29.00 -21.07 14.10
C ILE A 570 -29.39 -19.79 14.86
N THR A 571 -29.74 -19.89 16.14
CA THR A 571 -30.06 -18.73 16.97
C THR A 571 -28.83 -17.87 17.23
N ASN A 572 -27.69 -18.50 17.55
CA ASN A 572 -26.41 -17.81 17.73
C ASN A 572 -25.96 -17.13 16.44
N LEU A 573 -26.04 -17.80 15.29
CA LEU A 573 -25.71 -17.23 13.98
C LEU A 573 -26.62 -16.06 13.61
N LYS A 574 -27.92 -16.11 13.94
CA LYS A 574 -28.83 -14.98 13.74
C LYS A 574 -28.41 -13.78 14.58
N GLN A 575 -27.97 -14.01 15.82
CA GLN A 575 -27.47 -12.94 16.68
C GLN A 575 -26.15 -12.35 16.15
N GLU A 576 -25.24 -13.19 15.67
CA GLU A 576 -23.98 -12.75 15.08
C GLU A 576 -24.19 -11.94 13.79
N ILE A 577 -25.13 -12.36 12.94
CA ILE A 577 -25.55 -11.58 11.76
C ILE A 577 -26.17 -10.23 12.17
N ALA A 578 -26.94 -10.19 13.26
CA ALA A 578 -27.49 -8.94 13.77
C ALA A 578 -26.38 -7.99 14.27
N ASN A 579 -25.40 -8.53 15.00
CA ASN A 579 -24.23 -7.78 15.46
C ASN A 579 -23.41 -7.25 14.27
N LEU A 580 -23.14 -8.09 13.26
CA LEU A 580 -22.43 -7.68 12.04
C LEU A 580 -23.18 -6.62 11.24
N LYS A 581 -24.51 -6.67 11.20
CA LYS A 581 -25.34 -5.61 10.61
C LYS A 581 -25.18 -4.30 11.38
N GLN A 582 -25.17 -4.36 12.70
CA GLN A 582 -24.95 -3.19 13.54
C GLN A 582 -23.54 -2.62 13.38
N ASP A 583 -22.51 -3.46 13.30
CA ASP A 583 -21.13 -3.05 13.04
C ASP A 583 -20.99 -2.40 11.66
N ASN A 584 -21.70 -2.91 10.64
CA ASN A 584 -21.73 -2.29 9.32
C ASN A 584 -22.42 -0.92 9.34
N ILE A 585 -23.49 -0.76 10.12
CA ILE A 585 -24.13 0.56 10.35
C ILE A 585 -23.17 1.52 11.06
N ASN A 586 -22.50 1.04 12.12
CA ASN A 586 -21.52 1.83 12.86
C ASN A 586 -20.33 2.23 11.98
N PHE A 587 -19.83 1.32 11.14
CA PHE A 587 -18.75 1.57 10.20
C PHE A 587 -19.18 2.59 9.13
N LYS A 588 -20.40 2.50 8.60
CA LYS A 588 -20.95 3.52 7.68
C LYS A 588 -21.06 4.88 8.37
N GLY A 589 -21.47 4.91 9.65
CA GLY A 589 -21.47 6.12 10.47
C GLY A 589 -20.07 6.72 10.63
N GLN A 590 -19.08 5.88 10.95
CA GLN A 590 -17.67 6.30 11.07
C GLN A 590 -17.11 6.81 9.73
N VAL A 591 -17.46 6.18 8.61
CA VAL A 591 -17.08 6.65 7.26
C VAL A 591 -17.74 7.99 6.94
N ALA A 592 -19.00 8.20 7.33
CA ALA A 592 -19.68 9.47 7.16
C ALA A 592 -19.07 10.58 8.04
N ASP A 593 -18.74 10.28 9.30
CA ASP A 593 -18.04 11.19 10.21
C ASP A 593 -16.63 11.52 9.72
N LEU A 594 -15.91 10.54 9.19
CA LEU A 594 -14.59 10.75 8.58
C LEU A 594 -14.72 11.60 7.32
N THR A 595 -15.78 11.42 6.53
CA THR A 595 -16.08 12.24 5.34
C THR A 595 -16.40 13.69 5.74
N LEU A 596 -17.22 13.90 6.76
CA LEU A 596 -17.54 15.23 7.31
C LEU A 596 -16.32 15.90 7.91
N THR A 597 -15.48 15.14 8.60
CA THR A 597 -14.19 15.59 9.13
C THR A 597 -13.25 16.00 8.01
N LEU A 598 -13.14 15.19 6.95
CA LEU A 598 -12.36 15.51 5.75
C LEU A 598 -12.89 16.75 5.05
N LEU A 599 -14.22 16.91 4.96
CA LEU A 599 -14.86 18.11 4.41
C LEU A 599 -14.56 19.34 5.28
N ARG A 600 -14.60 19.22 6.60
CA ARG A 600 -14.30 20.32 7.52
C ARG A 600 -12.81 20.67 7.52
N MET A 601 -11.93 19.68 7.44
CA MET A 601 -10.49 19.90 7.22
C MET A 601 -10.23 20.54 5.85
N LEU A 602 -10.96 20.12 4.81
CA LEU A 602 -10.93 20.78 3.50
C LEU A 602 -11.41 22.23 3.61
N GLU A 603 -12.50 22.54 4.32
CA GLU A 603 -12.96 23.90 4.55
C GLU A 603 -11.99 24.73 5.39
N GLU A 604 -11.43 24.17 6.47
CA GLU A 604 -10.44 24.81 7.34
C GLU A 604 -9.09 25.02 6.62
N MET A 605 -8.75 24.19 5.62
CA MET A 605 -7.57 24.34 4.76
C MET A 605 -7.82 25.26 3.56
N VAL A 606 -9.03 25.24 3.00
CA VAL A 606 -9.46 26.09 1.89
C VAL A 606 -9.75 27.49 2.39
N SER A 607 -10.19 27.70 3.63
CA SER A 607 -10.54 29.02 4.17
C SER A 607 -9.34 30.00 4.23
N PRO A 608 -8.12 29.61 4.67
CA PRO A 608 -6.92 30.45 4.55
C PRO A 608 -6.47 30.67 3.11
N ILE A 609 -6.73 29.70 2.21
CA ILE A 609 -6.41 29.80 0.78
C ILE A 609 -7.43 30.69 0.07
N ALA A 610 -8.70 30.66 0.46
CA ALA A 610 -9.78 31.52 0.01
C ALA A 610 -9.64 32.93 0.59
N GLN A 611 -9.15 33.09 1.83
CA GLN A 611 -8.74 34.37 2.39
C GLN A 611 -7.51 34.93 1.67
N LYS A 612 -6.47 34.11 1.36
CA LYS A 612 -5.30 34.53 0.56
C LYS A 612 -5.65 34.80 -0.91
N ALA A 613 -6.58 34.05 -1.50
CA ALA A 613 -7.08 34.26 -2.85
C ALA A 613 -8.02 35.48 -2.91
N ALA A 614 -8.82 35.73 -1.87
CA ALA A 614 -9.58 36.97 -1.71
C ALA A 614 -8.63 38.17 -1.52
N LEU A 615 -7.54 38.02 -0.75
CA LEU A 615 -6.47 39.03 -0.63
C LEU A 615 -5.72 39.29 -1.95
N ASN A 616 -5.64 38.30 -2.86
CA ASN A 616 -5.02 38.44 -4.19
C ASN A 616 -5.99 38.79 -5.33
N GLN A 617 -7.32 38.69 -5.13
CA GLN A 617 -8.36 39.25 -6.02
C GLN A 617 -8.84 40.63 -5.56
N LEU A 618 -8.56 40.98 -4.31
CA LEU A 618 -8.75 42.31 -3.75
C LEU A 618 -8.07 43.42 -4.57
N PRO A 619 -6.90 43.27 -5.21
CA PRO A 619 -6.26 44.35 -5.95
C PRO A 619 -7.05 44.73 -7.20
N PHE A 620 -7.49 43.77 -8.03
CA PHE A 620 -8.33 44.05 -9.21
C PHE A 620 -9.71 44.61 -8.84
N VAL A 621 -10.34 44.07 -7.79
CA VAL A 621 -11.66 44.55 -7.32
C VAL A 621 -11.54 45.90 -6.59
N ARG A 622 -10.48 46.14 -5.80
CA ARG A 622 -10.19 47.44 -5.17
C ARG A 622 -9.73 48.48 -6.19
N ALA A 623 -8.97 48.08 -7.22
CA ALA A 623 -8.59 48.94 -8.33
C ALA A 623 -9.84 49.42 -9.06
N ILE A 624 -10.76 48.52 -9.42
CA ILE A 624 -12.04 48.88 -10.06
C ILE A 624 -12.95 49.68 -9.10
N GLN A 625 -13.03 49.35 -7.81
CA GLN A 625 -13.81 50.12 -6.84
C GLN A 625 -13.22 51.51 -6.57
N ALA A 626 -11.90 51.65 -6.47
CA ALA A 626 -11.19 52.92 -6.34
C ALA A 626 -11.27 53.77 -7.62
N SER A 627 -11.25 53.10 -8.79
CA SER A 627 -11.48 53.71 -10.10
C SER A 627 -12.87 54.33 -10.21
N ILE A 628 -13.90 53.57 -9.84
CA ILE A 628 -15.30 54.02 -9.84
C ILE A 628 -15.50 55.14 -8.80
N ALA A 629 -14.91 55.02 -7.61
CA ALA A 629 -14.95 56.06 -6.59
C ALA A 629 -14.26 57.37 -7.03
N SER A 630 -13.12 57.27 -7.72
CA SER A 630 -12.40 58.42 -8.31
C SER A 630 -13.20 59.08 -9.44
N LEU A 631 -13.82 58.30 -10.33
CA LEU A 631 -14.70 58.79 -11.39
C LEU A 631 -15.97 59.48 -10.86
N SER A 632 -16.52 59.04 -9.74
CA SER A 632 -17.64 59.74 -9.08
C SER A 632 -17.24 61.09 -8.44
N SER A 633 -15.95 61.40 -8.33
CA SER A 633 -15.43 62.66 -7.79
C SER A 633 -14.90 63.64 -8.85
N THR A 634 -14.75 63.21 -10.11
CA THR A 634 -14.23 64.04 -11.20
C THR A 634 -15.08 63.87 -12.46
N SER A 635 -15.70 64.95 -12.94
CA SER A 635 -16.61 64.94 -14.09
C SER A 635 -15.92 64.79 -15.47
N ASN A 636 -14.64 64.39 -15.51
CA ASN A 636 -13.83 64.41 -16.74
C ASN A 636 -13.06 63.09 -16.95
N THR A 637 -13.44 62.32 -17.97
CA THR A 637 -12.96 60.95 -18.27
C THR A 637 -11.64 60.91 -19.06
N THR A 638 -11.12 62.07 -19.45
CA THR A 638 -9.85 62.23 -20.18
C THR A 638 -8.63 62.36 -19.27
N THR A 639 -8.82 62.27 -17.95
CA THR A 639 -7.75 62.41 -16.95
C THR A 639 -6.96 61.10 -16.81
N PRO A 640 -5.61 61.13 -16.70
CA PRO A 640 -4.78 59.94 -16.50
C PRO A 640 -5.09 59.22 -15.17
N VAL A 641 -4.99 57.89 -15.15
CA VAL A 641 -5.14 57.08 -13.94
C VAL A 641 -3.98 57.39 -12.99
N SER A 642 -4.31 57.96 -11.83
CA SER A 642 -3.35 58.67 -10.97
C SER A 642 -2.66 57.81 -9.90
N SER A 643 -2.95 56.51 -9.81
CA SER A 643 -2.33 55.59 -8.85
C SER A 643 -1.52 54.50 -9.57
N PRO A 644 -0.20 54.43 -9.33
CA PRO A 644 0.67 53.40 -9.91
C PRO A 644 0.24 51.96 -9.58
N ASP A 645 -0.24 51.73 -8.36
CA ASP A 645 -0.70 50.42 -7.90
C ASP A 645 -1.93 49.94 -8.69
N VAL A 646 -2.85 50.86 -9.00
CA VAL A 646 -4.06 50.58 -9.79
C VAL A 646 -3.71 50.25 -11.26
N LEU A 647 -2.65 50.85 -11.79
CA LEU A 647 -2.19 50.64 -13.16
C LEU A 647 -1.51 49.27 -13.32
N ASP A 648 -0.58 48.92 -12.44
CA ASP A 648 0.08 47.62 -12.44
C ASP A 648 -0.91 46.47 -12.20
N ASP A 649 -1.85 46.65 -11.27
CA ASP A 649 -2.90 45.67 -11.00
C ASP A 649 -3.81 45.41 -12.20
N LEU A 650 -4.14 46.46 -12.98
CA LEU A 650 -4.99 46.35 -14.17
C LEU A 650 -4.26 45.66 -15.34
N LEU A 651 -3.01 46.04 -15.59
CA LEU A 651 -2.16 45.44 -16.62
C LEU A 651 -1.87 43.97 -16.33
N PHE A 652 -1.60 43.64 -15.06
CA PHE A 652 -1.44 42.27 -14.58
C PHE A 652 -2.72 41.45 -14.77
N ALA A 653 -3.89 42.03 -14.50
CA ALA A 653 -5.17 41.35 -14.68
C ALA A 653 -5.52 41.07 -16.16
N ILE A 654 -5.23 42.01 -17.08
CA ILE A 654 -5.40 41.81 -18.54
C ILE A 654 -4.55 40.63 -19.03
N ASP A 655 -3.31 40.53 -18.55
CA ASP A 655 -2.40 39.42 -18.81
C ASP A 655 -2.96 38.08 -18.34
N GLN A 656 -3.51 38.03 -17.12
CA GLN A 656 -4.12 36.81 -16.58
C GLN A 656 -5.39 36.40 -17.32
N TYR A 657 -6.21 37.35 -17.79
CA TYR A 657 -7.50 37.06 -18.41
C TYR A 657 -7.39 36.57 -19.87
N TYR A 658 -6.47 37.14 -20.65
CA TYR A 658 -6.28 36.81 -22.07
C TYR A 658 -5.06 35.91 -22.35
N GLY A 659 -4.25 35.63 -21.31
CA GLY A 659 -3.01 34.88 -21.40
C GLY A 659 -1.85 35.74 -21.92
N ASN A 660 -0.75 35.78 -21.16
CA ASN A 660 0.43 36.65 -21.29
C ASN A 660 1.17 36.66 -22.66
N ARG A 661 0.67 36.01 -23.72
CA ARG A 661 1.30 35.93 -25.05
C ARG A 661 0.34 36.02 -26.22
N THR A 662 -0.93 36.37 -25.99
CA THR A 662 -1.84 36.57 -27.12
C THR A 662 -1.60 37.94 -27.76
N PRO A 663 -1.58 38.05 -29.10
CA PRO A 663 -1.48 39.34 -29.79
C PRO A 663 -2.53 40.35 -29.33
N VAL A 664 -3.69 39.84 -28.88
CA VAL A 664 -4.79 40.62 -28.31
C VAL A 664 -4.41 41.28 -26.99
N ALA A 665 -3.78 40.54 -26.05
CA ALA A 665 -3.33 41.12 -24.78
C ALA A 665 -2.22 42.16 -24.97
N ALA A 666 -1.32 41.95 -25.96
CA ALA A 666 -0.26 42.90 -26.29
C ALA A 666 -0.82 44.17 -26.97
N ALA A 667 -1.77 44.04 -27.90
CA ALA A 667 -2.42 45.16 -28.58
C ALA A 667 -3.25 46.01 -27.62
N LEU A 668 -4.05 45.38 -26.74
CA LEU A 668 -4.85 46.09 -25.74
C LEU A 668 -3.98 46.87 -24.75
N LYS A 669 -2.86 46.31 -24.30
CA LYS A 669 -1.91 47.02 -23.45
C LYS A 669 -1.20 48.17 -24.19
N SER A 670 -0.87 47.96 -25.47
CA SER A 670 -0.29 49.01 -26.32
C SER A 670 -1.27 50.17 -26.53
N ASP A 671 -2.53 49.91 -26.87
CA ASP A 671 -3.56 50.93 -27.09
C ASP A 671 -3.87 51.70 -25.80
N PHE A 672 -3.89 51.01 -24.66
CA PHE A 672 -4.05 51.66 -23.36
C PHE A 672 -2.90 52.64 -23.04
N ILE A 673 -1.67 52.24 -23.34
CA ILE A 673 -0.48 53.08 -23.17
C ILE A 673 -0.49 54.26 -24.17
N GLN A 674 -0.95 54.05 -25.41
CA GLN A 674 -1.05 55.09 -26.45
C GLN A 674 -2.11 56.16 -26.15
N THR A 675 -3.18 55.80 -25.42
CA THR A 675 -4.21 56.76 -24.94
C THR A 675 -3.79 57.53 -23.68
N GLY A 676 -2.53 57.40 -23.25
CA GLY A 676 -1.98 58.08 -22.07
C GLY A 676 -2.46 57.51 -20.74
N GLY A 677 -2.99 56.28 -20.72
CA GLY A 677 -3.48 55.64 -19.50
C GLY A 677 -4.70 56.36 -18.90
N THR A 678 -5.63 56.83 -19.73
CA THR A 678 -6.80 57.60 -19.30
C THR A 678 -8.02 56.72 -19.03
N TRP A 679 -9.00 57.23 -18.28
CA TRP A 679 -10.24 56.49 -17.97
C TRP A 679 -11.04 56.12 -19.23
N ASP A 680 -11.08 57.00 -20.24
CA ASP A 680 -11.68 56.70 -21.55
C ASP A 680 -10.96 55.54 -22.26
N GLY A 681 -9.63 55.45 -22.14
CA GLY A 681 -8.85 54.32 -22.65
C GLY A 681 -9.24 52.99 -21.99
N ILE A 682 -9.44 52.96 -20.67
CA ILE A 682 -9.92 51.77 -19.94
C ILE A 682 -11.32 51.36 -20.41
N LEU A 683 -12.22 52.32 -20.56
CA LEU A 683 -13.61 52.07 -20.97
C LEU A 683 -13.67 51.58 -22.43
N GLN A 684 -12.83 52.11 -23.32
CA GLN A 684 -12.68 51.60 -24.68
C GLN A 684 -12.13 50.17 -24.70
N LEU A 685 -11.10 49.85 -23.90
CA LEU A 685 -10.58 48.49 -23.76
C LEU A 685 -11.65 47.48 -23.34
N LEU A 686 -12.45 47.84 -22.33
CA LEU A 686 -13.55 47.01 -21.83
C LEU A 686 -14.64 46.79 -22.89
N SER A 687 -14.85 47.77 -23.78
CA SER A 687 -15.80 47.67 -24.90
C SER A 687 -15.27 46.80 -26.06
N GLN A 688 -13.97 46.89 -26.38
CA GLN A 688 -13.33 46.17 -27.49
C GLN A 688 -13.07 44.69 -27.18
N CYS A 689 -12.99 44.33 -25.89
CA CYS A 689 -12.99 42.94 -25.40
C CYS A 689 -14.17 42.09 -25.92
N ARG A 690 -15.21 42.72 -26.49
CA ARG A 690 -16.41 42.07 -27.04
C ARG A 690 -16.32 41.72 -28.53
N SER A 691 -15.46 42.37 -29.33
CA SER A 691 -15.54 42.31 -30.80
C SER A 691 -14.78 41.14 -31.45
N SER A 692 -13.92 40.43 -30.72
CA SER A 692 -13.02 39.41 -31.31
C SER A 692 -13.50 37.95 -31.18
N ARG A 693 -14.73 37.71 -30.70
CA ARG A 693 -15.33 36.36 -30.73
C ARG A 693 -16.07 36.12 -32.05
N ASN A 694 -15.36 35.57 -33.03
CA ASN A 694 -16.01 34.88 -34.16
C ASN A 694 -16.56 33.53 -33.70
N SER A 695 -17.83 33.50 -33.28
CA SER A 695 -18.69 32.30 -33.29
C SER A 695 -20.17 32.73 -33.40
N PRO A 696 -20.99 32.11 -34.28
CA PRO A 696 -22.31 32.61 -34.61
C PRO A 696 -23.40 32.21 -33.60
N THR A 697 -24.29 33.17 -33.34
CA THR A 697 -25.53 33.16 -32.53
C THR A 697 -25.38 32.99 -31.01
N PRO A 698 -25.61 34.07 -30.22
CA PRO A 698 -25.63 33.99 -28.75
C PRO A 698 -26.79 33.10 -28.28
N SER A 699 -26.57 32.29 -27.24
CA SER A 699 -27.65 31.51 -26.65
C SER A 699 -28.67 32.44 -25.96
N ALA A 700 -29.93 32.02 -25.82
CA ALA A 700 -30.96 32.80 -25.11
C ALA A 700 -30.55 33.19 -23.66
N ARG A 701 -29.64 32.40 -23.07
CA ARG A 701 -29.04 32.65 -21.76
C ARG A 701 -28.01 33.78 -21.79
N ASP A 702 -27.27 33.93 -22.89
CA ASP A 702 -26.29 35.01 -23.09
C ASP A 702 -26.98 36.35 -23.34
N VAL A 703 -28.07 36.33 -24.12
CA VAL A 703 -28.93 37.52 -24.34
C VAL A 703 -29.61 37.97 -23.02
N ALA A 704 -30.05 37.01 -22.19
CA ALA A 704 -30.63 37.30 -20.88
C ALA A 704 -29.59 37.85 -19.88
N THR A 705 -28.35 37.35 -19.93
CA THR A 705 -27.24 37.80 -19.07
C THR A 705 -26.75 39.18 -19.50
N GLU A 706 -26.69 39.47 -20.81
CA GLU A 706 -26.41 40.81 -21.34
C GLU A 706 -27.49 41.82 -20.97
N ALA A 707 -28.78 41.46 -21.07
CA ALA A 707 -29.87 42.33 -20.66
C ALA A 707 -29.88 42.59 -19.14
N ALA A 708 -29.31 41.69 -18.34
CA ALA A 708 -29.12 41.87 -16.90
C ALA A 708 -27.89 42.73 -16.59
N LEU A 709 -26.77 42.56 -17.31
CA LEU A 709 -25.56 43.36 -17.12
C LEU A 709 -25.72 44.80 -17.62
N LYS A 710 -26.41 45.01 -18.75
CA LYS A 710 -26.79 46.35 -19.24
C LYS A 710 -27.77 47.04 -18.29
N ARG A 711 -28.74 46.31 -17.71
CA ARG A 711 -29.62 46.84 -16.65
C ARG A 711 -28.84 47.17 -15.38
N ALA A 712 -27.85 46.35 -15.01
CA ALA A 712 -26.96 46.62 -13.88
C ALA A 712 -26.05 47.84 -14.11
N LEU A 713 -25.52 48.03 -15.32
CA LEU A 713 -24.69 49.17 -15.72
C LEU A 713 -25.49 50.48 -15.88
N VAL A 714 -26.72 50.42 -16.38
CA VAL A 714 -27.62 51.59 -16.45
C VAL A 714 -28.13 51.99 -15.06
N ASN A 715 -28.26 51.02 -14.13
CA ASN A 715 -28.63 51.27 -12.74
C ASN A 715 -27.42 51.50 -11.80
N LEU A 716 -26.19 51.56 -12.34
CA LEU A 716 -24.97 51.86 -11.59
C LEU A 716 -24.76 53.37 -11.33
N LEU A 717 -25.71 54.21 -11.77
CA LEU A 717 -26.00 55.50 -11.16
C LEU A 717 -27.17 55.30 -10.17
N PRO A 718 -27.07 55.86 -8.96
CA PRO A 718 -26.67 55.19 -7.71
C PRO A 718 -27.82 54.45 -6.99
N ALA A 719 -27.53 53.29 -6.37
CA ALA A 719 -27.85 52.91 -4.98
C ALA A 719 -27.62 51.40 -4.72
N ASP A 720 -26.70 51.11 -3.79
CA ASP A 720 -26.44 49.85 -3.06
C ASP A 720 -25.63 48.73 -3.75
N LEU A 721 -24.44 48.42 -3.19
CA LEU A 721 -23.38 47.56 -3.75
C LEU A 721 -23.47 46.07 -3.35
N SER A 722 -24.35 45.68 -2.42
CA SER A 722 -24.30 44.34 -1.81
C SER A 722 -24.81 43.22 -2.73
N LEU A 723 -25.85 43.48 -3.54
CA LEU A 723 -26.40 42.50 -4.49
C LEU A 723 -25.44 42.25 -5.67
N TYR A 724 -24.69 43.28 -6.07
CA TYR A 724 -23.83 43.28 -7.26
C TYR A 724 -22.60 42.38 -7.13
N THR A 725 -22.03 42.34 -5.94
CA THR A 725 -20.86 41.52 -5.60
C THR A 725 -21.18 40.02 -5.67
N THR A 726 -22.43 39.64 -5.38
CA THR A 726 -22.87 38.24 -5.33
C THR A 726 -23.04 37.62 -6.72
N CYS A 727 -23.62 38.36 -7.67
CA CYS A 727 -23.78 37.89 -9.05
C CYS A 727 -22.44 37.84 -9.83
N PHE A 728 -21.54 38.77 -9.55
CA PHE A 728 -20.21 38.81 -10.18
C PHE A 728 -19.32 37.63 -9.71
N ASN A 729 -19.33 37.34 -8.41
CA ASN A 729 -18.59 36.20 -7.84
C ASN A 729 -19.08 34.83 -8.35
N ALA A 730 -20.39 34.67 -8.57
CA ALA A 730 -20.94 33.40 -9.07
C ALA A 730 -20.47 33.04 -10.49
N THR A 731 -20.05 34.02 -11.29
CA THR A 731 -19.72 33.84 -12.71
C THR A 731 -18.23 33.60 -12.97
N CYS A 732 -17.34 34.14 -12.12
CA CYS A 732 -15.88 34.13 -12.36
C CYS A 732 -15.08 33.07 -11.56
N ILE A 733 -15.69 32.37 -10.59
CA ILE A 733 -15.00 31.42 -9.69
C ILE A 733 -14.74 30.03 -10.32
N ARG A 734 -15.09 29.80 -11.58
CA ARG A 734 -14.79 28.52 -12.26
C ARG A 734 -13.63 28.70 -13.24
N GLN A 735 -12.38 28.54 -12.79
CA GLN A 735 -11.22 27.95 -13.49
C GLN A 735 -9.90 28.28 -12.74
N PRO A 736 -9.31 27.36 -11.95
CA PRO A 736 -7.98 27.55 -11.38
C PRO A 736 -6.99 26.51 -11.93
N VAL A 737 -5.83 26.94 -12.44
CA VAL A 737 -4.47 26.35 -12.29
C VAL A 737 -3.53 27.09 -13.26
N ARG A 738 -2.64 27.97 -12.75
CA ARG A 738 -1.32 28.39 -13.29
C ARG A 738 -0.91 29.74 -12.66
N LEU A 739 -0.29 29.77 -11.48
CA LEU A 739 0.11 31.05 -10.87
C LEU A 739 1.60 31.22 -10.51
N ALA A 740 2.41 30.16 -10.40
CA ALA A 740 3.83 30.34 -10.07
C ALA A 740 4.75 30.69 -11.26
N ARG A 741 4.26 30.55 -12.51
CA ARG A 741 5.06 30.83 -13.73
C ARG A 741 4.90 32.25 -14.29
N ASN A 742 3.96 33.06 -13.77
CA ASN A 742 3.53 34.30 -14.45
C ASN A 742 4.18 35.59 -13.92
N VAL A 743 4.74 35.63 -12.71
CA VAL A 743 5.38 36.86 -12.17
C VAL A 743 6.66 37.17 -12.94
N ALA A 744 7.57 36.19 -13.07
CA ALA A 744 8.81 36.35 -13.84
C ALA A 744 8.55 36.63 -15.33
N ALA A 745 7.47 36.06 -15.91
CA ALA A 745 7.12 36.29 -17.30
C ALA A 745 6.53 37.69 -17.55
N HIS A 746 5.83 38.27 -16.56
CA HIS A 746 5.29 39.63 -16.61
C HIS A 746 6.42 40.67 -16.54
N GLU A 747 7.38 40.50 -15.63
CA GLU A 747 8.57 41.36 -15.55
C GLU A 747 9.38 41.36 -16.86
N ILE A 748 9.55 40.20 -17.49
CA ILE A 748 10.21 40.07 -18.81
C ILE A 748 9.41 40.80 -19.91
N SER A 749 8.08 40.68 -19.91
CA SER A 749 7.23 41.31 -20.92
C SER A 749 7.21 42.83 -20.82
N VAL A 750 7.18 43.38 -19.60
CA VAL A 750 7.25 44.83 -19.36
C VAL A 750 8.65 45.35 -19.74
N GLY A 751 9.71 44.60 -19.40
CA GLY A 751 11.08 44.92 -19.83
C GLY A 751 11.24 44.99 -21.36
N LEU A 752 10.59 44.11 -22.11
CA LEU A 752 10.63 44.10 -23.58
C LEU A 752 9.96 45.34 -24.21
N VAL A 753 8.79 45.73 -23.69
CA VAL A 753 8.05 46.92 -24.17
C VAL A 753 8.84 48.20 -23.91
N LEU A 754 9.47 48.29 -22.75
CA LEU A 754 10.33 49.42 -22.39
C LEU A 754 11.60 49.50 -23.26
N ALA A 755 12.17 48.35 -23.67
CA ALA A 755 13.30 48.30 -24.60
C ALA A 755 12.92 48.76 -26.03
N VAL A 756 11.71 48.45 -26.49
CA VAL A 756 11.18 48.92 -27.78
C VAL A 756 10.99 50.44 -27.77
N GLY A 757 10.42 51.00 -26.69
CA GLY A 757 10.28 52.45 -26.53
C GLY A 757 11.63 53.19 -26.51
N ARG A 758 12.66 52.59 -25.89
CA ARG A 758 14.04 53.11 -25.89
C ARG A 758 14.61 53.21 -27.32
N ALA A 759 14.47 52.14 -28.11
CA ALA A 759 14.97 52.10 -29.49
C ALA A 759 14.27 53.12 -30.40
N GLU A 760 12.97 53.36 -30.22
CA GLU A 760 12.25 54.42 -30.94
C GLU A 760 12.74 55.82 -30.57
N MET A 761 12.98 56.10 -29.29
CA MET A 761 13.50 57.41 -28.86
C MET A 761 14.90 57.68 -29.40
N ASP A 762 15.79 56.68 -29.34
CA ASP A 762 17.17 56.83 -29.82
C ASP A 762 17.19 56.99 -31.36
N SER A 763 16.30 56.30 -32.09
CA SER A 763 16.12 56.50 -33.54
C SER A 763 15.50 57.85 -33.91
N ALA A 764 14.57 58.36 -33.10
CA ALA A 764 13.93 59.66 -33.31
C ALA A 764 14.94 60.80 -33.08
N GLN A 765 15.79 60.68 -32.06
CA GLN A 765 16.85 61.63 -31.73
C GLN A 765 17.96 61.64 -32.80
N ALA A 766 18.32 60.49 -33.37
CA ALA A 766 19.28 60.40 -34.48
C ALA A 766 18.75 61.01 -35.80
N ASN A 767 17.43 60.95 -36.03
CA ASN A 767 16.78 61.43 -37.25
C ASN A 767 16.17 62.84 -37.11
N GLY A 768 16.43 63.55 -36.01
CA GLY A 768 15.93 64.92 -35.77
C GLY A 768 14.41 65.06 -35.73
N SER A 769 13.68 63.96 -35.49
CA SER A 769 12.22 63.91 -35.45
C SER A 769 11.74 63.60 -34.03
N PRO A 770 10.61 64.14 -33.55
CA PRO A 770 10.08 63.76 -32.24
C PRO A 770 9.59 62.30 -32.25
N PRO A 771 9.75 61.54 -31.15
CA PRO A 771 9.25 60.17 -31.05
C PRO A 771 7.72 60.15 -31.21
N LYS A 772 7.18 59.08 -31.82
CA LYS A 772 5.75 58.95 -32.14
C LYS A 772 4.85 58.89 -30.90
N ALA A 773 5.39 58.47 -29.76
CA ALA A 773 4.71 58.47 -28.47
C ALA A 773 5.53 59.24 -27.42
N ASN A 774 4.88 59.73 -26.37
CA ASN A 774 5.51 60.53 -25.30
C ASN A 774 6.27 59.63 -24.30
N TRP A 775 7.24 58.88 -24.81
CA TRP A 775 8.05 57.91 -24.06
C TRP A 775 8.82 58.54 -22.90
N THR A 776 9.20 59.82 -23.01
CA THR A 776 9.85 60.57 -21.93
C THR A 776 8.97 60.70 -20.69
N ALA A 777 7.68 60.97 -20.85
CA ALA A 777 6.73 61.05 -19.73
C ALA A 777 6.46 59.66 -19.12
N ILE A 778 6.36 58.63 -19.96
CA ILE A 778 6.14 57.24 -19.54
C ILE A 778 7.34 56.72 -18.74
N LEU A 779 8.56 57.06 -19.15
CA LEU A 779 9.79 56.70 -18.45
C LEU A 779 9.97 57.45 -17.12
N GLN A 780 9.60 58.72 -17.06
CA GLN A 780 9.59 59.48 -15.80
C GLN A 780 8.57 58.90 -14.81
N MET A 781 7.39 58.49 -15.29
CA MET A 781 6.41 57.77 -14.49
C MET A 781 6.97 56.44 -13.96
N TRP A 782 7.53 55.59 -14.82
CA TRP A 782 8.10 54.30 -14.41
C TRP A 782 9.24 54.44 -13.38
N LYS A 783 10.12 55.43 -13.58
CA LYS A 783 11.23 55.76 -12.67
C LYS A 783 10.75 56.27 -11.32
N ALA A 784 9.69 57.07 -11.30
CA ALA A 784 9.06 57.55 -10.06
C ALA A 784 8.39 56.40 -9.27
N VAL A 785 7.89 55.38 -9.95
CA VAL A 785 7.15 54.25 -9.36
C VAL A 785 8.09 53.16 -8.84
N THR A 786 9.13 52.82 -9.59
CA THR A 786 10.00 51.67 -9.27
C THR A 786 11.33 52.06 -8.62
N GLY A 787 11.67 53.35 -8.61
CA GLY A 787 12.91 53.89 -8.08
C GLY A 787 14.16 53.55 -8.90
N ARG A 788 14.03 52.86 -10.04
CA ARG A 788 15.16 52.44 -10.90
C ARG A 788 15.51 53.53 -11.90
N THR A 789 16.78 53.94 -11.95
CA THR A 789 17.17 55.15 -12.68
C THR A 789 17.67 54.94 -14.10
N ASP A 790 18.17 53.75 -14.45
CA ASP A 790 18.88 53.52 -15.72
C ASP A 790 18.47 52.18 -16.36
N PHE A 791 18.46 52.14 -17.70
CA PHE A 791 18.47 50.89 -18.47
C PHE A 791 19.92 50.41 -18.54
N GLY A 792 20.34 49.49 -17.68
CA GLY A 792 21.72 49.02 -17.62
C GLY A 792 21.86 47.57 -17.19
N GLU A 793 22.08 46.71 -18.19
CA GLU A 793 22.89 45.48 -18.25
C GLU A 793 22.72 44.31 -17.25
N ASP A 794 22.31 44.51 -16.00
CA ASP A 794 22.37 43.41 -15.01
C ASP A 794 21.14 42.47 -15.02
N GLY A 795 20.08 42.82 -15.75
CA GLY A 795 18.86 42.00 -15.87
C GLY A 795 18.77 41.14 -17.14
N LEU A 796 19.63 41.39 -18.14
CA LEU A 796 19.55 40.77 -19.47
C LEU A 796 20.77 39.92 -19.85
N ALA A 797 21.82 39.90 -19.03
CA ALA A 797 23.05 39.16 -19.33
C ALA A 797 22.96 37.62 -19.16
N SER A 798 21.81 37.02 -18.80
CA SER A 798 21.72 35.56 -18.58
C SER A 798 20.78 34.78 -19.49
N THR A 799 20.16 35.37 -20.52
CA THR A 799 19.39 34.57 -21.49
C THR A 799 19.55 35.07 -22.92
N GLN A 800 20.33 34.31 -23.70
CA GLN A 800 20.37 34.37 -25.16
C GLN A 800 18.95 34.23 -25.73
N LEU A 801 18.35 35.32 -26.20
CA LEU A 801 17.12 35.32 -26.99
C LEU A 801 17.16 36.42 -28.08
N SER A 802 18.33 36.68 -28.67
CA SER A 802 18.53 37.69 -29.71
C SER A 802 18.36 37.16 -31.16
N THR A 803 17.56 36.12 -31.42
CA THR A 803 17.50 35.55 -32.80
C THR A 803 16.14 35.13 -33.34
N VAL A 804 15.01 35.53 -32.76
CA VAL A 804 13.69 35.03 -33.24
C VAL A 804 12.71 36.10 -33.77
N PHE A 805 12.96 37.40 -33.64
CA PHE A 805 11.93 38.41 -34.01
C PHE A 805 12.28 39.46 -35.07
N LEU A 806 13.36 39.31 -35.85
CA LEU A 806 13.71 40.29 -36.89
C LEU A 806 13.77 39.75 -38.34
N ASN A 807 13.45 38.49 -38.62
CA ASN A 807 13.51 37.96 -39.99
C ASN A 807 12.25 37.19 -40.42
N THR A 808 11.10 37.87 -40.46
CA THR A 808 9.97 37.42 -41.28
C THR A 808 9.58 38.56 -42.23
N PRO A 809 9.72 38.40 -43.55
CA PRO A 809 9.32 39.42 -44.50
C PRO A 809 7.80 39.52 -44.58
N ILE A 810 7.32 40.75 -44.77
CA ILE A 810 5.93 41.09 -45.07
C ILE A 810 5.55 40.44 -46.42
N PRO A 811 4.50 39.60 -46.51
CA PRO A 811 3.89 39.28 -47.78
C PRO A 811 2.90 40.40 -48.15
N ASP A 812 3.13 41.02 -49.31
CA ASP A 812 2.19 41.91 -49.98
C ASP A 812 0.84 41.23 -50.24
N ASP A 813 -0.21 42.02 -50.13
CA ASP A 813 -1.56 41.68 -50.59
C ASP A 813 -1.60 41.43 -52.11
N ASP A 814 -2.60 40.63 -52.48
CA ASP A 814 -3.34 40.65 -53.75
C ASP A 814 -2.83 39.77 -54.92
N LYS A 815 -3.52 38.64 -55.16
CA LYS A 815 -4.28 38.33 -56.41
C LYS A 815 -4.70 36.86 -56.51
N THR A 816 -6.01 36.68 -56.68
CA THR A 816 -6.69 35.63 -57.48
C THR A 816 -6.37 34.15 -57.23
N SER A 817 -7.27 33.43 -56.56
CA SER A 817 -8.17 32.40 -57.12
C SER A 817 -8.95 31.69 -56.01
#